data_AF-A0A147BAB5-F1
#
_entry.id   AF-A0A147BAB5-F1
#
_cell.length_a   1.000
_cell.length_b   1.000
_cell.length_c   1.000
_cell.angle_alpha   90.00
_cell.angle_beta   90.00
_cell.angle_gamma   90.00
#
_symmetry.space_group_name_H-M   'P 1'
#
loop_
_entity.id
_entity.type
_entity.pdbx_description
1 polymer ?
#
loop_
_entity_poly.entity_id
_entity_poly.type
_entity_poly.pdbx_seq_one_letter_code
_entity_poly.pdbx_strand_id
1 'polypeptide(L)'
;FIVLMKTNPDLYLLKAIVASLLKEPNTQVITYVWTMFKYLEKSPHPCHFEVAQKLWYALPIAASNRTINKDKFNWGYSQFYMDSGYEPKYDYGGYSQLSYIMADDSYLPRSIFFKVNDYMNNINYDTMSLSFEGWGLDGILDKVFGPKITGDVSPRRSLWNYFGSRRSTRDVSVNKEVKEIDQSLHIEPREYDEPFGTFKFELFNNEIAFWTFNRTTFEYIFGEEERSLPWLKSFAGEVKDFKVTSFGMMHDMSFFLPTEIGLPFYLEYKEPTFVYYKNKDLALATTLNPVDNTVKEVVAKVQAHALFDTHAIETVSILVPFEKISVGVGYESRTALSVPINIECAVDLEEHKFRLKERPEIPHDLFYYNFKPFAFIESYENHRPVVHEDTKVAIFLDEDLHKFDKEYFHDLLGVGLKLHGHYIETPDFWGTWKKFWHSHDFRQKYYYLYANPQWHPRELRIGLTPANRDVTNEIEVVFDWSTLTPETRGNTIFKSKLFPTEVDDTFPIKDELKSYTTVVDTEVFFRGQKERKISTEIVYTRTNDLLSHYLNFFVLRTPFTVTESDDTKICFHGTAKFPAIDEDTIGALKPSRSGQRGQHKLRPLLWQGLHHGPEGASTWCLGAYIGAETLLGVP
;
A
#
# COMPACT_ATOMS: atom_id res chain seq x y z
N PHE A 1 -22.49 -12.74 -14.82
CA PHE A 1 -21.63 -11.82 -15.61
C PHE A 1 -20.16 -12.25 -15.62
N ILE A 2 -19.48 -12.37 -14.48
CA ILE A 2 -18.04 -12.73 -14.40
C ILE A 2 -17.71 -14.01 -15.18
N VAL A 3 -18.49 -15.08 -14.96
CA VAL A 3 -18.33 -16.36 -15.66
C VAL A 3 -18.43 -16.20 -17.18
N LEU A 4 -19.38 -15.37 -17.66
CA LEU A 4 -19.56 -15.11 -19.07
C LEU A 4 -18.35 -14.39 -19.68
N MET A 5 -17.71 -13.48 -18.95
CA MET A 5 -16.53 -12.80 -19.45
C MET A 5 -15.32 -13.72 -19.59
N LYS A 6 -15.24 -14.79 -18.78
CA LYS A 6 -14.20 -15.82 -18.91
C LYS A 6 -14.34 -16.64 -20.19
N THR A 7 -15.51 -16.68 -20.83
CA THR A 7 -15.74 -17.46 -22.05
C THR A 7 -15.43 -16.69 -23.34
N ASN A 8 -14.80 -15.51 -23.26
CA ASN A 8 -14.53 -14.64 -24.42
C ASN A 8 -15.79 -14.39 -25.28
N PRO A 9 -16.79 -13.69 -24.74
CA PRO A 9 -18.10 -13.59 -25.36
C PRO A 9 -18.06 -12.86 -26.71
N ASP A 10 -18.98 -13.22 -27.61
CA ASP A 10 -19.11 -12.59 -28.91
C ASP A 10 -19.52 -11.11 -28.83
N LEU A 11 -19.19 -10.36 -29.90
CA LEU A 11 -19.49 -8.94 -29.99
C LEU A 11 -20.99 -8.63 -29.83
N TYR A 12 -21.87 -9.46 -30.38
CA TYR A 12 -23.32 -9.27 -30.25
C TYR A 12 -23.76 -9.32 -28.78
N LEU A 13 -23.22 -10.27 -28.01
CA LEU A 13 -23.54 -10.43 -26.61
C LEU A 13 -22.99 -9.27 -25.77
N LEU A 14 -21.77 -8.83 -26.06
CA LEU A 14 -21.19 -7.64 -25.43
C LEU A 14 -22.01 -6.37 -25.70
N LYS A 15 -22.46 -6.17 -26.95
CA LYS A 15 -23.35 -5.05 -27.31
C LYS A 15 -24.69 -5.14 -26.57
N ALA A 16 -25.26 -6.35 -26.46
CA ALA A 16 -26.50 -6.57 -25.73
C ALA A 16 -26.34 -6.23 -24.24
N ILE A 17 -25.23 -6.64 -23.61
CA ILE A 17 -24.94 -6.28 -22.21
C ILE A 17 -24.83 -4.76 -22.07
N VAL A 18 -24.05 -4.09 -22.90
CA VAL A 18 -23.91 -2.62 -22.85
C VAL A 18 -25.25 -1.91 -23.04
N ALA A 19 -26.09 -2.39 -23.96
CA ALA A 19 -27.43 -1.83 -24.15
C ALA A 19 -28.34 -2.07 -22.93
N SER A 20 -28.24 -3.23 -22.28
CA SER A 20 -28.98 -3.55 -21.06
C SER A 20 -28.54 -2.68 -19.87
N LEU A 21 -27.25 -2.32 -19.77
CA LEU A 21 -26.76 -1.40 -18.74
C LEU A 21 -27.44 -0.02 -18.78
N LEU A 22 -27.93 0.41 -19.96
CA LEU A 22 -28.67 1.67 -20.09
C LEU A 22 -30.03 1.62 -19.37
N LYS A 23 -30.58 0.43 -19.13
CA LYS A 23 -31.88 0.18 -18.49
C LYS A 23 -31.73 -0.46 -17.10
N GLU A 24 -30.51 -0.73 -16.67
CA GLU A 24 -30.24 -1.41 -15.40
C GLU A 24 -30.57 -0.48 -14.22
N PRO A 25 -31.47 -0.88 -13.30
CA PRO A 25 -31.77 -0.08 -12.12
C PRO A 25 -30.66 -0.18 -11.06
N ASN A 26 -29.94 -1.31 -10.98
CA ASN A 26 -28.96 -1.50 -9.92
C ASN A 26 -27.62 -0.80 -10.24
N THR A 27 -27.31 0.24 -9.46
CA THR A 27 -26.06 1.00 -9.62
C THR A 27 -24.82 0.13 -9.35
N GLN A 28 -24.88 -0.83 -8.41
CA GLN A 28 -23.78 -1.78 -8.15
C GLN A 28 -23.42 -2.59 -9.39
N VAL A 29 -24.43 -3.07 -10.12
CA VAL A 29 -24.24 -3.84 -11.36
C VAL A 29 -23.68 -2.94 -12.44
N ILE A 30 -24.22 -1.72 -12.59
CA ILE A 30 -23.73 -0.74 -13.56
C ILE A 30 -22.25 -0.44 -13.34
N THR A 31 -21.86 -0.11 -12.11
CA THR A 31 -20.47 0.25 -11.78
C THR A 31 -19.51 -0.92 -12.01
N TYR A 32 -19.88 -2.13 -11.58
CA TYR A 32 -19.03 -3.30 -11.72
C TYR A 32 -18.80 -3.68 -13.18
N VAL A 33 -19.88 -3.76 -13.97
CA VAL A 33 -19.80 -4.16 -15.39
C VAL A 33 -19.06 -3.09 -16.20
N TRP A 34 -19.37 -1.81 -15.97
CA TRP A 34 -18.74 -0.71 -16.70
C TRP A 34 -17.25 -0.59 -16.39
N THR A 35 -16.86 -0.69 -15.12
CA THR A 35 -15.43 -0.65 -14.74
C THR A 35 -14.69 -1.84 -15.34
N MET A 36 -15.24 -3.06 -15.26
CA MET A 36 -14.65 -4.25 -15.88
C MET A 36 -14.42 -4.07 -17.39
N PHE A 37 -15.43 -3.60 -18.13
CA PHE A 37 -15.26 -3.34 -19.57
C PHE A 37 -14.21 -2.27 -19.86
N LYS A 38 -14.14 -1.20 -19.07
CA LYS A 38 -13.16 -0.12 -19.27
C LYS A 38 -11.72 -0.56 -19.02
N TYR A 39 -11.50 -1.45 -18.07
CA TYR A 39 -10.18 -2.02 -17.81
C TYR A 39 -9.79 -3.06 -18.88
N LEU A 40 -10.71 -3.94 -19.28
CA LEU A 40 -10.46 -4.92 -20.33
C LEU A 40 -10.22 -4.27 -21.70
N GLU A 41 -10.96 -3.22 -22.07
CA GLU A 41 -10.76 -2.44 -23.30
C GLU A 41 -9.32 -1.90 -23.42
N LYS A 42 -8.72 -1.53 -22.29
CA LYS A 42 -7.39 -0.89 -22.24
C LYS A 42 -6.24 -1.87 -21.98
N SER A 43 -6.54 -3.14 -21.78
CA SER A 43 -5.53 -4.11 -21.37
C SER A 43 -4.58 -4.44 -22.53
N PRO A 44 -3.25 -4.26 -22.39
CA PRO A 44 -2.28 -4.73 -23.37
C PRO A 44 -2.00 -6.23 -23.28
N HIS A 45 -2.64 -6.96 -22.35
CA HIS A 45 -2.40 -8.38 -22.13
C HIS A 45 -2.80 -9.22 -23.37
N PRO A 46 -1.96 -10.17 -23.84
CA PRO A 46 -2.22 -10.93 -25.06
C PRO A 46 -3.58 -11.67 -25.05
N CYS A 47 -3.91 -12.32 -23.92
CA CYS A 47 -5.18 -13.06 -23.80
C CYS A 47 -6.42 -12.16 -23.78
N HIS A 48 -6.27 -10.84 -23.60
CA HIS A 48 -7.38 -9.89 -23.59
C HIS A 48 -7.59 -9.20 -24.94
N PHE A 49 -6.69 -9.36 -25.90
CA PHE A 49 -6.70 -8.62 -27.16
C PHE A 49 -8.03 -8.72 -27.91
N GLU A 50 -8.58 -9.93 -28.04
CA GLU A 50 -9.84 -10.15 -28.76
C GLU A 50 -11.04 -9.49 -28.05
N VAL A 51 -11.14 -9.66 -26.73
CA VAL A 51 -12.19 -9.03 -25.93
C VAL A 51 -12.06 -7.52 -25.94
N ALA A 52 -10.84 -6.98 -25.83
CA ALA A 52 -10.56 -5.56 -25.88
C ALA A 52 -11.02 -4.95 -27.22
N GLN A 53 -10.71 -5.60 -28.34
CA GLN A 53 -11.16 -5.19 -29.67
C GLN A 53 -12.69 -5.21 -29.77
N LYS A 54 -13.36 -6.25 -29.27
CA LYS A 54 -14.84 -6.31 -29.25
C LYS A 54 -15.43 -5.18 -28.39
N LEU A 55 -14.84 -4.90 -27.23
CA LEU A 55 -15.29 -3.85 -26.31
C LEU A 55 -15.14 -2.44 -26.90
N TRP A 56 -14.12 -2.22 -27.72
CA TRP A 56 -13.93 -0.95 -28.45
C TRP A 56 -15.16 -0.58 -29.32
N TYR A 57 -15.84 -1.58 -29.89
CA TYR A 57 -17.08 -1.39 -30.64
C TYR A 57 -18.34 -1.36 -29.77
N ALA A 58 -18.34 -2.01 -28.60
CA ALA A 58 -19.51 -2.10 -27.73
C ALA A 58 -19.67 -0.87 -26.83
N LEU A 59 -18.58 -0.38 -26.24
CA LEU A 59 -18.59 0.71 -25.26
C LEU A 59 -19.12 2.07 -25.76
N PRO A 60 -18.91 2.47 -27.03
CA PRO A 60 -19.50 3.70 -27.57
C PRO A 60 -21.03 3.78 -27.44
N ILE A 61 -21.74 2.65 -27.38
CA ILE A 61 -23.21 2.59 -27.20
C ILE A 61 -23.66 3.28 -25.91
N ALA A 62 -22.84 3.19 -24.85
CA ALA A 62 -23.13 3.75 -23.53
C ALA A 62 -22.28 4.97 -23.17
N ALA A 63 -21.35 5.39 -24.03
CA ALA A 63 -20.37 6.44 -23.73
C ALA A 63 -20.99 7.82 -23.50
N SER A 64 -22.15 8.12 -24.09
CA SER A 64 -22.85 9.40 -23.93
C SER A 64 -23.88 9.41 -22.80
N ASN A 65 -24.06 8.31 -22.06
CA ASN A 65 -25.08 8.24 -21.02
C ASN A 65 -24.60 8.87 -19.71
N ARG A 66 -25.39 9.80 -19.17
CA ARG A 66 -25.11 10.52 -17.92
C ARG A 66 -25.16 9.63 -16.67
N THR A 67 -25.93 8.53 -16.68
CA THR A 67 -25.96 7.59 -15.54
C THR A 67 -24.71 6.73 -15.43
N ILE A 68 -23.99 6.55 -16.54
CA ILE A 68 -22.78 5.73 -16.64
C ILE A 68 -21.50 6.62 -16.54
N ASN A 69 -21.68 7.94 -16.38
CA ASN A 69 -20.59 8.90 -16.40
C ASN A 69 -19.79 8.89 -15.08
N LYS A 70 -18.46 8.94 -15.23
CA LYS A 70 -17.43 8.49 -14.27
C LYS A 70 -17.33 9.31 -12.98
N ASP A 71 -17.94 10.49 -12.92
CA ASP A 71 -17.79 11.43 -11.80
C ASP A 71 -18.57 11.02 -10.54
N LYS A 72 -19.23 9.85 -10.54
CA LYS A 72 -20.14 9.40 -9.47
C LYS A 72 -19.78 8.06 -8.81
N PHE A 73 -18.74 7.37 -9.26
CA PHE A 73 -18.39 6.05 -8.70
C PHE A 73 -17.43 6.21 -7.53
N ASN A 74 -17.99 6.22 -6.32
CA ASN A 74 -17.24 6.16 -5.07
C ASN A 74 -16.90 4.69 -4.72
N TRP A 75 -15.98 4.49 -3.78
CA TRP A 75 -15.61 3.21 -3.15
C TRP A 75 -16.77 2.48 -2.44
N GLY A 76 -17.94 3.12 -2.32
CA GLY A 76 -19.16 2.51 -1.80
C GLY A 76 -19.96 1.71 -2.85
N TYR A 77 -19.53 1.69 -4.11
CA TYR A 77 -20.12 0.87 -5.16
C TYR A 77 -19.18 -0.25 -5.60
N SER A 78 -19.74 -1.33 -6.12
CA SER A 78 -19.01 -2.50 -6.63
C SER A 78 -18.14 -2.10 -7.81
N GLN A 79 -16.86 -2.47 -7.79
CA GLN A 79 -15.92 -2.08 -8.83
C GLN A 79 -14.95 -3.21 -9.18
N PHE A 80 -14.49 -3.16 -10.42
CA PHE A 80 -13.41 -3.97 -10.94
C PHE A 80 -12.23 -3.05 -11.28
N TYR A 81 -11.06 -3.39 -10.78
CA TYR A 81 -9.78 -2.76 -11.08
C TYR A 81 -8.85 -3.79 -11.67
N MET A 82 -8.11 -3.41 -12.69
CA MET A 82 -7.05 -4.26 -13.25
C MET A 82 -5.89 -3.40 -13.69
N ASP A 83 -4.70 -3.82 -13.30
CA ASP A 83 -3.44 -3.34 -13.84
C ASP A 83 -2.83 -4.46 -14.67
N SER A 84 -2.47 -4.17 -15.91
CA SER A 84 -2.02 -5.18 -16.87
C SER A 84 -0.95 -4.62 -17.76
N GLY A 85 0.10 -5.41 -17.98
CA GLY A 85 1.26 -5.05 -18.77
C GLY A 85 1.70 -6.20 -19.66
N TYR A 86 2.29 -5.87 -20.81
CA TYR A 86 2.88 -6.84 -21.73
C TYR A 86 4.04 -6.19 -22.48
N GLU A 87 5.16 -6.90 -22.59
CA GLU A 87 6.34 -6.47 -23.33
C GLU A 87 6.58 -7.41 -24.51
N PRO A 88 6.16 -7.02 -25.74
CA PRO A 88 6.28 -7.87 -26.92
C PRO A 88 7.72 -8.27 -27.25
N LYS A 89 8.72 -7.44 -26.86
CA LYS A 89 10.13 -7.72 -27.16
C LYS A 89 10.64 -9.00 -26.48
N TYR A 90 10.13 -9.31 -25.29
CA TYR A 90 10.59 -10.45 -24.47
C TYR A 90 9.49 -11.48 -24.22
N ASP A 91 8.30 -11.27 -24.78
CA ASP A 91 7.12 -12.14 -24.63
C ASP A 91 6.77 -12.49 -23.18
N TYR A 92 6.91 -11.52 -22.28
CA TYR A 92 6.41 -11.60 -20.92
C TYR A 92 5.37 -10.51 -20.65
N GLY A 93 4.47 -10.79 -19.74
CA GLY A 93 3.43 -9.87 -19.31
C GLY A 93 2.55 -10.52 -18.27
N GLY A 94 1.55 -9.79 -17.82
CA GLY A 94 0.59 -10.32 -16.86
C GLY A 94 -0.31 -9.22 -16.34
N TYR A 95 -1.22 -9.60 -15.46
CA TYR A 95 -2.14 -8.66 -14.85
C TYR A 95 -2.43 -8.99 -13.40
N SER A 96 -2.70 -7.94 -12.64
CA SER A 96 -3.25 -8.00 -11.30
C SER A 96 -4.64 -7.40 -11.35
N GLN A 97 -5.64 -8.15 -10.88
CA GLN A 97 -7.01 -7.66 -10.79
C GLN A 97 -7.49 -7.66 -9.35
N LEU A 98 -8.21 -6.62 -8.99
CA LEU A 98 -8.95 -6.48 -7.74
C LEU A 98 -10.41 -6.19 -8.10
N SER A 99 -11.31 -7.04 -7.67
CA SER A 99 -12.74 -6.82 -7.84
C SER A 99 -13.43 -6.96 -6.50
N TYR A 100 -14.26 -6.01 -6.13
CA TYR A 100 -15.08 -6.11 -4.94
C TYR A 100 -16.54 -5.83 -5.28
N ILE A 101 -17.41 -6.59 -4.63
CA ILE A 101 -18.86 -6.46 -4.76
C ILE A 101 -19.34 -5.91 -3.42
N MET A 102 -19.84 -4.69 -3.45
CA MET A 102 -20.44 -4.04 -2.30
C MET A 102 -21.81 -4.64 -2.01
N ALA A 103 -22.13 -4.81 -0.74
CA ALA A 103 -23.48 -5.13 -0.34
C ALA A 103 -24.36 -3.86 -0.39
N ASP A 104 -25.67 -4.03 -0.53
CA ASP A 104 -26.61 -2.90 -0.50
C ASP A 104 -27.02 -2.51 0.94
N ASP A 105 -26.83 -3.44 1.88
CA ASP A 105 -27.14 -3.33 3.29
C ASP A 105 -25.91 -3.07 4.16
N SER A 106 -24.72 -3.49 3.74
CA SER A 106 -23.46 -3.38 4.51
C SER A 106 -22.48 -2.34 3.95
N TYR A 107 -21.70 -1.74 4.86
CA TYR A 107 -20.58 -0.86 4.48
C TYR A 107 -19.29 -1.65 4.14
N LEU A 108 -19.30 -2.96 4.36
CA LEU A 108 -18.29 -3.90 3.91
C LEU A 108 -18.66 -4.48 2.55
N PRO A 109 -17.64 -4.78 1.72
CA PRO A 109 -17.89 -5.57 0.52
C PRO A 109 -18.32 -6.98 0.90
N ARG A 110 -19.40 -7.45 0.26
CA ARG A 110 -19.86 -8.84 0.37
C ARG A 110 -18.82 -9.81 -0.17
N SER A 111 -18.10 -9.42 -1.21
CA SER A 111 -16.99 -10.23 -1.72
C SER A 111 -15.83 -9.37 -2.19
N ILE A 112 -14.61 -9.80 -1.93
CA ILE A 112 -13.38 -9.24 -2.49
C ILE A 112 -12.66 -10.37 -3.21
N PHE A 113 -12.24 -10.13 -4.44
CA PHE A 113 -11.46 -11.05 -5.23
C PHE A 113 -10.22 -10.35 -5.74
N PHE A 114 -9.05 -10.88 -5.40
CA PHE A 114 -7.77 -10.45 -5.92
C PHE A 114 -7.14 -11.61 -6.69
N LYS A 115 -6.58 -11.34 -7.86
CA LYS A 115 -5.93 -12.35 -8.69
C LYS A 115 -4.73 -11.78 -9.41
N VAL A 116 -3.67 -12.56 -9.44
CA VAL A 116 -2.45 -12.30 -10.22
C VAL A 116 -2.34 -13.39 -11.27
N ASN A 117 -2.15 -12.96 -12.51
CA ASN A 117 -1.95 -13.82 -13.67
C ASN A 117 -0.65 -13.41 -14.36
N ASP A 118 0.14 -14.42 -14.71
CA ASP A 118 1.43 -14.29 -15.37
C ASP A 118 1.36 -14.93 -16.76
N TYR A 119 1.99 -14.26 -17.72
CA TYR A 119 2.14 -14.68 -19.10
C TYR A 119 3.62 -14.63 -19.46
N MET A 120 4.19 -15.75 -19.86
CA MET A 120 5.59 -15.83 -20.27
C MET A 120 5.77 -16.95 -21.28
N ASN A 121 6.56 -16.71 -22.34
CA ASN A 121 6.87 -17.72 -23.37
C ASN A 121 5.62 -18.37 -23.97
N ASN A 122 4.59 -17.56 -24.27
CA ASN A 122 3.28 -18.00 -24.74
C ASN A 122 2.51 -18.95 -23.78
N ILE A 123 2.92 -19.05 -22.52
CA ILE A 123 2.23 -19.77 -21.46
C ILE A 123 1.53 -18.74 -20.57
N ASN A 124 0.22 -18.91 -20.39
CA ASN A 124 -0.61 -18.11 -19.51
C ASN A 124 -1.01 -18.94 -18.28
N TYR A 125 -0.71 -18.45 -17.08
CA TYR A 125 -1.05 -19.16 -15.85
C TYR A 125 -1.44 -18.21 -14.71
N ASP A 126 -2.27 -18.72 -13.81
CA ASP A 126 -2.77 -17.96 -12.66
C ASP A 126 -1.91 -18.27 -11.44
N THR A 127 -1.04 -17.34 -11.08
CA THR A 127 -0.05 -17.54 -10.02
C THR A 127 -0.69 -17.54 -8.65
N MET A 128 -1.60 -16.61 -8.38
CA MET A 128 -2.22 -16.45 -7.07
C MET A 128 -3.63 -15.88 -7.18
N SER A 129 -4.56 -16.40 -6.39
CA SER A 129 -5.85 -15.77 -6.12
C SER A 129 -6.15 -15.73 -4.62
N LEU A 130 -6.74 -14.62 -4.19
CA LEU A 130 -7.31 -14.44 -2.87
C LEU A 130 -8.79 -14.12 -3.07
N SER A 131 -9.67 -14.86 -2.41
CA SER A 131 -11.09 -14.55 -2.41
C SER A 131 -11.63 -14.50 -1.00
N PHE A 132 -12.34 -13.43 -0.70
CA PHE A 132 -13.08 -13.23 0.52
C PHE A 132 -14.55 -13.08 0.19
N GLU A 133 -15.41 -13.73 0.94
CA GLU A 133 -16.87 -13.54 0.91
C GLU A 133 -17.38 -13.48 2.34
N GLY A 134 -18.29 -12.57 2.66
CA GLY A 134 -18.83 -12.48 4.01
C GLY A 134 -20.10 -11.65 4.12
N TRP A 135 -20.83 -11.87 5.21
CA TRP A 135 -22.04 -11.15 5.60
C TRP A 135 -22.12 -11.05 7.14
N GLY A 136 -22.87 -10.08 7.66
CA GLY A 136 -23.04 -9.89 9.10
C GLY A 136 -21.79 -9.42 9.88
N LEU A 137 -20.67 -9.16 9.20
CA LEU A 137 -19.40 -8.74 9.83
C LEU A 137 -19.40 -7.28 10.30
N ASP A 138 -20.39 -6.49 9.88
CA ASP A 138 -20.57 -5.10 10.31
C ASP A 138 -20.70 -5.01 11.84
N GLY A 139 -21.55 -5.86 12.44
CA GLY A 139 -21.74 -5.88 13.89
C GLY A 139 -20.47 -6.24 14.67
N ILE A 140 -19.48 -6.88 14.04
CA ILE A 140 -18.17 -7.14 14.62
C ILE A 140 -17.31 -5.89 14.59
N LEU A 141 -17.21 -5.24 13.42
CA LEU A 141 -16.42 -4.03 13.28
C LEU A 141 -16.97 -2.86 14.09
N ASP A 142 -18.30 -2.72 14.16
CA ASP A 142 -18.96 -1.70 14.98
C ASP A 142 -18.75 -1.95 16.48
N LYS A 143 -18.54 -3.20 16.93
CA LYS A 143 -18.17 -3.45 18.33
C LYS A 143 -16.71 -3.13 18.65
N VAL A 144 -15.80 -3.41 17.72
CA VAL A 144 -14.34 -3.26 17.96
C VAL A 144 -13.86 -1.85 17.67
N PHE A 145 -14.31 -1.26 16.56
CA PHE A 145 -13.85 0.03 16.06
C PHE A 145 -14.94 1.10 16.11
N GLY A 146 -16.17 0.73 16.51
CA GLY A 146 -17.34 1.59 16.71
C GLY A 146 -17.06 2.89 17.46
N PRO A 147 -17.59 4.06 17.07
CA PRO A 147 -17.88 5.06 18.08
C PRO A 147 -18.86 4.45 19.10
N LYS A 148 -18.76 4.84 20.38
CA LYS A 148 -19.62 4.36 21.51
C LYS A 148 -21.11 4.73 21.39
N ILE A 149 -21.63 4.89 20.18
CA ILE A 149 -22.96 5.41 19.88
C ILE A 149 -23.86 4.21 19.60
N THR A 150 -24.84 3.99 20.47
CA THR A 150 -26.00 3.16 20.20
C THR A 150 -26.98 3.97 19.35
N GLY A 151 -26.75 4.03 18.04
CA GLY A 151 -27.60 4.75 17.10
C GLY A 151 -27.19 4.50 15.65
N ASP A 152 -28.18 4.47 14.76
CA ASP A 152 -28.04 3.98 13.38
C ASP A 152 -27.12 4.85 12.51
N VAL A 153 -26.19 4.18 11.83
CA VAL A 153 -25.33 4.78 10.81
C VAL A 153 -25.99 4.60 9.44
N SER A 154 -26.39 5.70 8.81
CA SER A 154 -27.09 5.71 7.51
C SER A 154 -26.43 4.79 6.44
N PRO A 155 -27.19 4.11 5.55
CA PRO A 155 -26.74 3.06 4.61
C PRO A 155 -25.72 3.46 3.51
N ARG A 156 -25.30 4.73 3.46
CA ARG A 156 -24.48 5.27 2.36
C ARG A 156 -23.01 5.48 2.68
N ARG A 157 -22.47 4.82 3.71
CA ARG A 157 -21.10 5.09 4.19
C ARG A 157 -20.17 3.94 3.85
N SER A 158 -19.07 4.25 3.17
CA SER A 158 -17.94 3.34 2.95
C SER A 158 -17.02 3.32 4.18
N LEU A 159 -16.31 2.22 4.44
CA LEU A 159 -15.23 2.12 5.43
C LEU A 159 -14.24 3.31 5.37
N TRP A 160 -14.00 3.87 4.19
CA TRP A 160 -13.10 5.01 4.04
C TRP A 160 -13.63 6.30 4.67
N ASN A 161 -14.95 6.47 4.73
CA ASN A 161 -15.59 7.57 5.45
C ASN A 161 -15.59 7.34 6.96
N TYR A 162 -15.49 6.07 7.40
CA TYR A 162 -15.37 5.69 8.81
C TYR A 162 -14.06 6.20 9.43
N PHE A 163 -12.96 6.08 8.69
CA PHE A 163 -11.65 6.60 9.10
C PHE A 163 -11.45 8.08 8.73
N GLY A 164 -12.09 8.58 7.67
CA GLY A 164 -11.89 9.93 7.14
C GLY A 164 -12.81 11.03 7.68
N SER A 165 -14.01 10.71 8.21
CA SER A 165 -14.92 11.70 8.80
C SER A 165 -15.44 11.26 10.17
N ARG A 166 -14.57 11.33 11.19
CA ARG A 166 -15.03 11.21 12.58
C ARG A 166 -15.90 12.43 12.92
N ARG A 167 -17.22 12.25 12.97
CA ARG A 167 -18.04 13.10 13.83
C ARG A 167 -17.54 12.86 15.25
N SER A 168 -17.21 13.95 15.95
CA SER A 168 -16.90 13.93 17.38
C SER A 168 -17.97 13.12 18.11
N THR A 169 -17.52 12.18 18.93
CA THR A 169 -18.37 11.46 19.88
C THR A 169 -19.15 12.49 20.68
N ARG A 170 -20.46 12.59 20.44
CA ARG A 170 -21.34 13.43 21.24
C ARG A 170 -21.48 12.82 22.62
N ASP A 171 -21.66 13.72 23.58
CA ASP A 171 -21.71 13.44 25.00
C ASP A 171 -22.84 12.47 25.38
N VAL A 172 -22.67 11.72 26.46
CA VAL A 172 -23.59 10.66 26.93
C VAL A 172 -25.01 11.20 27.24
N SER A 173 -25.13 12.49 27.51
CA SER A 173 -26.40 13.20 27.72
C SER A 173 -27.21 13.36 26.42
N VAL A 174 -26.56 13.63 25.29
CA VAL A 174 -27.20 13.79 23.97
C VAL A 174 -27.68 12.45 23.41
N ASN A 175 -27.11 11.33 23.87
CA ASN A 175 -27.56 9.99 23.49
C ASN A 175 -29.00 9.70 23.96
N LYS A 176 -29.49 10.36 25.03
CA LYS A 176 -30.90 10.26 25.42
C LYS A 176 -31.80 11.00 24.44
N GLU A 177 -31.43 12.22 24.06
CA GLU A 177 -32.19 13.03 23.11
C GLU A 177 -32.21 12.40 21.72
N VAL A 178 -31.08 11.86 21.23
CA VAL A 178 -31.02 11.15 19.95
C VAL A 178 -31.86 9.88 20.00
N LYS A 179 -31.83 9.14 21.10
CA LYS A 179 -32.65 7.93 21.28
C LYS A 179 -34.14 8.25 21.33
N GLU A 180 -34.53 9.36 21.96
CA GLU A 180 -35.90 9.87 21.95
C GLU A 180 -36.33 10.34 20.55
N ILE A 181 -35.43 10.97 19.80
CA ILE A 181 -35.66 11.37 18.40
C ILE A 181 -35.79 10.15 17.48
N ASP A 182 -34.91 9.16 17.59
CA ASP A 182 -34.95 7.93 16.79
C ASP A 182 -36.20 7.09 17.09
N GLN A 183 -36.60 7.01 18.37
CA GLN A 183 -37.86 6.41 18.78
C GLN A 183 -39.07 7.18 18.24
N SER A 184 -39.03 8.52 18.22
CA SER A 184 -40.10 9.33 17.63
C SER A 184 -40.20 9.17 16.11
N LEU A 185 -39.06 8.93 15.44
CA LEU A 185 -38.96 8.70 14.00
C LEU A 185 -39.24 7.24 13.58
N HIS A 186 -39.50 6.34 14.54
CA HIS A 186 -39.71 4.89 14.30
C HIS A 186 -38.58 4.27 13.46
N ILE A 187 -37.34 4.68 13.70
CA ILE A 187 -36.17 4.09 13.03
C ILE A 187 -35.90 2.76 13.74
N GLU A 188 -36.23 1.66 13.08
CA GLU A 188 -35.93 0.32 13.59
C GLU A 188 -34.42 0.09 13.57
N PRO A 189 -33.81 -0.33 14.70
CA PRO A 189 -32.38 -0.59 14.75
C PRO A 189 -32.03 -1.72 13.78
N ARG A 190 -30.94 -1.57 13.02
CA ARG A 190 -30.50 -2.59 12.09
C ARG A 190 -30.27 -3.93 12.80
N GLU A 191 -31.03 -4.96 12.42
CA GLU A 191 -30.72 -6.33 12.78
C GLU A 191 -29.51 -6.79 11.95
N TYR A 192 -28.43 -7.16 12.64
CA TYR A 192 -27.26 -7.73 11.98
C TYR A 192 -27.50 -9.22 11.71
N ASP A 193 -27.29 -9.63 10.46
CA ASP A 193 -27.20 -11.06 10.12
C ASP A 193 -26.10 -11.74 10.96
N GLU A 194 -26.22 -13.06 11.13
CA GLU A 194 -25.18 -13.83 11.81
C GLU A 194 -23.84 -13.69 11.08
N PRO A 195 -22.74 -13.38 11.80
CA PRO A 195 -21.47 -13.12 11.17
C PRO A 195 -20.91 -14.39 10.54
N PHE A 196 -20.65 -14.30 9.24
CA PHE A 196 -20.01 -15.35 8.47
C PHE A 196 -19.01 -14.74 7.50
N GLY A 197 -17.88 -15.42 7.32
CA GLY A 197 -16.90 -15.08 6.31
C GLY A 197 -16.18 -16.33 5.82
N THR A 198 -15.83 -16.34 4.54
CA THR A 198 -14.94 -17.33 3.96
C THR A 198 -13.77 -16.62 3.33
N PHE A 199 -12.57 -17.10 3.62
CA PHE A 199 -11.35 -16.66 2.97
C PHE A 199 -10.71 -17.87 2.30
N LYS A 200 -10.31 -17.68 1.05
CA LYS A 200 -9.75 -18.73 0.21
C LYS A 200 -8.52 -18.21 -0.50
N PHE A 201 -7.50 -19.06 -0.50
CA PHE A 201 -6.20 -18.81 -1.11
C PHE A 201 -5.89 -19.91 -2.13
N GLU A 202 -5.65 -19.49 -3.35
CA GLU A 202 -5.28 -20.35 -4.46
C GLU A 202 -3.89 -19.98 -4.97
N LEU A 203 -3.07 -20.98 -5.27
CA LEU A 203 -1.79 -20.84 -5.97
C LEU A 203 -1.78 -21.76 -7.19
N PHE A 204 -1.35 -21.26 -8.34
CA PHE A 204 -1.30 -22.03 -9.60
C PHE A 204 -2.64 -22.71 -9.95
N ASN A 205 -3.75 -22.00 -9.75
CA ASN A 205 -5.12 -22.51 -9.86
C ASN A 205 -5.52 -23.68 -8.94
N ASN A 206 -4.70 -23.99 -7.93
CA ASN A 206 -5.03 -24.97 -6.90
C ASN A 206 -5.41 -24.27 -5.59
N GLU A 207 -6.52 -24.69 -4.98
CA GLU A 207 -6.90 -24.22 -3.65
C GLU A 207 -5.93 -24.78 -2.61
N ILE A 208 -5.13 -23.91 -2.01
CA ILE A 208 -4.11 -24.28 -1.01
C ILE A 208 -4.70 -24.19 0.39
N ALA A 209 -5.53 -23.18 0.63
CA ALA A 209 -6.11 -22.97 1.94
C ALA A 209 -7.50 -22.34 1.84
N PHE A 210 -8.36 -22.77 2.76
CA PHE A 210 -9.73 -22.33 2.89
C PHE A 210 -10.05 -22.19 4.38
N TRP A 211 -10.52 -21.01 4.78
CA TRP A 211 -10.87 -20.70 6.15
C TRP A 211 -12.31 -20.19 6.19
N THR A 212 -13.08 -20.71 7.14
CA THR A 212 -14.45 -20.26 7.43
C THR A 212 -14.48 -19.63 8.81
N PHE A 213 -15.00 -18.42 8.88
CA PHE A 213 -15.26 -17.68 10.10
C PHE A 213 -16.76 -17.69 10.34
N ASN A 214 -17.18 -18.11 11.53
CA ASN A 214 -18.57 -18.11 11.96
C ASN A 214 -18.68 -17.45 13.33
N ARG A 215 -19.91 -17.30 13.85
CA ARG A 215 -20.16 -16.76 15.20
C ARG A 215 -19.26 -17.39 16.27
N THR A 216 -19.12 -18.72 16.29
CA THR A 216 -18.28 -19.43 17.26
C THR A 216 -16.79 -19.10 17.14
N THR A 217 -16.31 -18.76 15.94
CA THR A 217 -14.93 -18.28 15.73
C THR A 217 -14.72 -16.93 16.41
N PHE A 218 -15.76 -16.10 16.44
CA PHE A 218 -15.75 -14.78 17.04
C PHE A 218 -16.18 -14.76 18.52
N GLU A 219 -16.74 -15.84 19.07
CA GLU A 219 -17.11 -15.90 20.50
C GLU A 219 -15.91 -15.70 21.44
N TYR A 220 -14.70 -16.16 21.05
CA TYR A 220 -13.46 -15.86 21.78
C TYR A 220 -13.05 -14.38 21.74
N ILE A 221 -13.52 -13.63 20.75
CA ILE A 221 -13.34 -12.17 20.62
C ILE A 221 -14.38 -11.43 21.48
N PHE A 222 -15.53 -12.05 21.77
CA PHE A 222 -16.70 -11.46 22.44
C PHE A 222 -17.13 -12.22 23.71
N GLY A 223 -16.25 -12.33 24.69
CA GLY A 223 -16.72 -12.57 26.06
C GLY A 223 -17.72 -11.47 26.47
N GLU A 224 -18.72 -11.80 27.29
CA GLU A 224 -19.83 -10.90 27.67
C GLU A 224 -19.40 -9.60 28.38
N GLU A 225 -18.13 -9.45 28.75
CA GLU A 225 -17.60 -8.22 29.32
C GLU A 225 -17.17 -7.23 28.23
N GLU A 226 -17.99 -6.19 28.01
CA GLU A 226 -17.83 -5.09 27.06
C GLU A 226 -16.47 -4.33 27.07
N ARG A 227 -15.50 -4.69 27.91
CA ARG A 227 -14.26 -3.92 28.11
C ARG A 227 -12.99 -4.72 28.39
N SER A 228 -13.08 -6.01 28.67
CA SER A 228 -11.88 -6.83 28.65
C SER A 228 -11.69 -7.23 27.19
N LEU A 229 -10.60 -6.84 26.54
CA LEU A 229 -10.20 -7.45 25.26
C LEU A 229 -9.57 -8.80 25.64
N PRO A 230 -10.36 -9.88 25.79
CA PRO A 230 -9.89 -11.09 26.48
C PRO A 230 -8.92 -11.84 25.57
N TRP A 231 -9.05 -11.66 24.25
CA TRP A 231 -8.10 -12.10 23.25
C TRP A 231 -6.72 -11.46 23.44
N LEU A 232 -6.64 -10.16 23.76
CA LEU A 232 -5.36 -9.51 24.07
C LEU A 232 -4.70 -10.15 25.29
N LYS A 233 -5.48 -10.63 26.27
CA LYS A 233 -4.98 -11.43 27.40
C LYS A 233 -4.63 -12.87 27.02
N SER A 234 -5.29 -13.47 26.03
CA SER A 234 -4.97 -14.82 25.54
C SER A 234 -3.77 -14.86 24.58
N PHE A 235 -3.49 -13.74 23.91
CA PHE A 235 -2.28 -13.50 23.13
C PHE A 235 -1.17 -12.82 23.96
N ALA A 236 -1.52 -12.21 25.10
CA ALA A 236 -0.54 -11.70 26.05
C ALA A 236 0.26 -12.86 26.63
N GLY A 237 1.57 -12.76 26.49
CA GLY A 237 2.49 -13.83 26.80
C GLY A 237 3.70 -13.80 25.89
N GLU A 238 4.75 -14.49 26.33
CA GLU A 238 5.92 -14.76 25.51
C GLU A 238 5.61 -15.96 24.61
N VAL A 239 5.60 -15.74 23.30
CA VAL A 239 5.60 -16.85 22.34
C VAL A 239 6.99 -17.44 22.32
N LYS A 240 7.09 -18.72 22.66
CA LYS A 240 8.36 -19.47 22.67
C LYS A 240 9.08 -19.36 21.32
N ASP A 241 10.42 -19.39 21.36
CA ASP A 241 11.28 -19.48 20.15
C ASP A 241 10.72 -20.57 19.24
N PHE A 242 10.34 -20.17 18.02
CA PHE A 242 9.93 -21.08 16.98
C PHE A 242 10.63 -20.73 15.68
N LYS A 243 10.93 -21.78 14.93
CA LYS A 243 11.61 -21.72 13.65
C LYS A 243 10.75 -22.42 12.61
N VAL A 244 10.47 -21.72 11.53
CA VAL A 244 9.87 -22.26 10.32
C VAL A 244 10.98 -22.31 9.27
N THR A 245 11.23 -23.51 8.76
CA THR A 245 12.09 -23.73 7.60
C THR A 245 11.30 -24.50 6.57
N SER A 246 11.19 -23.93 5.38
CA SER A 246 10.59 -24.57 4.23
C SER A 246 11.58 -24.56 3.09
N PHE A 247 11.68 -25.69 2.40
CA PHE A 247 12.39 -25.81 1.14
C PHE A 247 11.39 -26.36 0.13
N GLY A 248 11.25 -25.67 -1.00
CA GLY A 248 10.31 -26.04 -2.05
C GLY A 248 10.90 -25.78 -3.42
N MET A 249 10.36 -26.47 -4.43
CA MET A 249 10.61 -26.16 -5.83
C MET A 249 9.47 -25.25 -6.30
N MET A 250 9.73 -23.96 -6.48
CA MET A 250 8.69 -23.00 -6.90
C MET A 250 8.36 -23.15 -8.38
N HIS A 251 9.39 -23.37 -9.21
CA HIS A 251 9.24 -23.66 -10.63
C HIS A 251 10.05 -24.91 -11.00
N ASP A 252 9.41 -25.84 -11.71
CA ASP A 252 10.05 -27.01 -12.31
C ASP A 252 9.43 -27.23 -13.69
N MET A 253 10.15 -26.82 -14.73
CA MET A 253 9.75 -26.98 -16.12
C MET A 253 10.84 -27.75 -16.85
N SER A 254 10.42 -28.82 -17.53
CA SER A 254 11.28 -29.58 -18.43
C SER A 254 10.55 -29.78 -19.76
N PHE A 255 11.27 -29.52 -20.84
CA PHE A 255 10.73 -29.62 -22.19
C PHE A 255 11.71 -30.35 -23.08
N PHE A 256 11.22 -31.40 -23.74
CA PHE A 256 11.99 -32.24 -24.63
C PHE A 256 11.41 -32.18 -26.03
N LEU A 257 12.23 -31.82 -27.01
CA LEU A 257 11.85 -31.81 -28.42
C LEU A 257 12.87 -32.55 -29.27
N PRO A 258 12.45 -33.34 -30.28
CA PRO A 258 13.38 -33.78 -31.30
C PRO A 258 13.76 -32.60 -32.20
N THR A 259 15.06 -32.40 -32.42
CA THR A 259 15.56 -31.48 -33.45
C THR A 259 15.42 -32.11 -34.85
N GLU A 260 15.53 -31.30 -35.91
CA GLU A 260 15.48 -31.78 -37.30
C GLU A 260 16.56 -32.82 -37.62
N ILE A 261 17.71 -32.76 -36.94
CA ILE A 261 18.81 -33.71 -37.08
C ILE A 261 18.63 -34.97 -36.20
N GLY A 262 17.51 -35.09 -35.49
CA GLY A 262 17.16 -36.24 -34.66
C GLY A 262 17.80 -36.24 -33.26
N LEU A 263 18.60 -35.23 -32.90
CA LEU A 263 19.12 -35.08 -31.54
C LEU A 263 18.04 -34.47 -30.63
N PRO A 264 17.88 -34.93 -29.37
CA PRO A 264 16.95 -34.31 -28.45
C PRO A 264 17.43 -32.93 -28.00
N PHE A 265 16.59 -31.93 -28.18
CA PHE A 265 16.66 -30.65 -27.49
C PHE A 265 16.03 -30.78 -26.10
N TYR A 266 16.71 -30.25 -25.10
CA TYR A 266 16.28 -30.26 -23.70
C TYR A 266 16.35 -28.85 -23.13
N LEU A 267 15.21 -28.32 -22.71
CA LEU A 267 15.08 -27.08 -21.97
C LEU A 267 14.63 -27.39 -20.55
N GLU A 268 15.34 -26.84 -19.58
CA GLU A 268 15.09 -27.06 -18.16
C GLU A 268 15.09 -25.72 -17.43
N TYR A 269 14.07 -25.49 -16.61
CA TYR A 269 13.99 -24.36 -15.70
C TYR A 269 13.62 -24.86 -14.31
N LYS A 270 14.52 -24.68 -13.35
CA LYS A 270 14.36 -25.10 -11.96
C LYS A 270 14.60 -23.94 -11.03
N GLU A 271 13.68 -23.70 -10.11
CA GLU A 271 13.79 -22.64 -9.10
C GLU A 271 13.53 -23.22 -7.69
N PRO A 272 14.53 -23.85 -7.07
CA PRO A 272 14.50 -24.14 -5.63
C PRO A 272 14.46 -22.85 -4.82
N THR A 273 13.57 -22.82 -3.83
CA THR A 273 13.37 -21.71 -2.92
C THR A 273 13.45 -22.19 -1.47
N PHE A 274 14.21 -21.45 -0.68
CA PHE A 274 14.38 -21.62 0.75
C PHE A 274 13.73 -20.45 1.48
N VAL A 275 12.78 -20.78 2.36
CA VAL A 275 12.11 -19.81 3.23
C VAL A 275 12.44 -20.16 4.67
N TYR A 276 12.99 -19.19 5.38
CA TYR A 276 13.36 -19.30 6.78
C TYR A 276 12.75 -18.14 7.56
N TYR A 277 12.07 -18.48 8.64
CA TYR A 277 11.62 -17.51 9.62
C TYR A 277 11.96 -18.05 11.00
N LYS A 278 12.71 -17.28 11.78
CA LYS A 278 12.97 -17.59 13.18
C LYS A 278 12.53 -16.43 14.04
N ASN A 279 11.65 -16.72 14.99
CA ASN A 279 11.34 -15.81 16.08
C ASN A 279 12.25 -16.12 17.28
N LYS A 280 12.97 -15.11 17.79
CA LYS A 280 13.76 -15.22 19.03
C LYS A 280 12.94 -14.80 20.25
N ASP A 281 12.19 -13.72 20.13
CA ASP A 281 11.42 -13.12 21.22
C ASP A 281 10.19 -12.43 20.63
N LEU A 282 8.99 -12.93 20.95
CA LEU A 282 7.73 -12.27 20.63
C LEU A 282 6.94 -12.17 21.92
N ALA A 283 6.86 -10.96 22.47
CA ALA A 283 6.18 -10.71 23.72
C ALA A 283 5.10 -9.65 23.51
N LEU A 284 3.88 -9.97 23.95
CA LEU A 284 2.80 -9.02 24.06
C LEU A 284 2.49 -8.82 25.55
N ALA A 285 2.72 -7.60 26.04
CA ALA A 285 2.46 -7.22 27.42
C ALA A 285 1.37 -6.15 27.47
N THR A 286 0.46 -6.27 28.43
CA THR A 286 -0.60 -5.29 28.68
C THR A 286 -0.53 -4.81 30.12
N THR A 287 -0.40 -3.51 30.32
CA THR A 287 -0.47 -2.87 31.64
C THR A 287 -1.89 -2.40 31.89
N LEU A 288 -2.46 -2.82 33.03
CA LEU A 288 -3.82 -2.45 33.45
C LEU A 288 -3.78 -1.26 34.41
N ASN A 289 -4.80 -0.42 34.34
CA ASN A 289 -5.03 0.62 35.34
C ASN A 289 -5.51 -0.02 36.65
N PRO A 290 -4.84 0.22 37.79
CA PRO A 290 -5.15 -0.42 39.07
C PRO A 290 -6.52 -0.04 39.65
N VAL A 291 -7.17 1.03 39.16
CA VAL A 291 -8.46 1.52 39.69
C VAL A 291 -9.65 0.91 38.94
N ASP A 292 -9.62 0.91 37.61
CA ASP A 292 -10.77 0.53 36.77
C ASP A 292 -10.55 -0.77 35.96
N ASN A 293 -9.38 -1.44 36.12
CA ASN A 293 -8.98 -2.61 35.33
C ASN A 293 -9.01 -2.39 33.80
N THR A 294 -9.01 -1.14 33.35
CA THR A 294 -8.90 -0.78 31.93
C THR A 294 -7.47 -0.99 31.43
N VAL A 295 -7.31 -1.32 30.15
CA VAL A 295 -5.98 -1.43 29.54
C VAL A 295 -5.40 -0.02 29.38
N LYS A 296 -4.29 0.25 30.05
CA LYS A 296 -3.58 1.53 29.97
C LYS A 296 -2.61 1.52 28.79
N GLU A 297 -1.72 0.54 28.74
CA GLU A 297 -0.69 0.44 27.72
C GLU A 297 -0.55 -0.99 27.18
N VAL A 298 -0.29 -1.09 25.88
CA VAL A 298 -0.03 -2.35 25.17
C VAL A 298 1.35 -2.26 24.56
N VAL A 299 2.25 -3.15 24.97
CA VAL A 299 3.61 -3.26 24.44
C VAL A 299 3.77 -4.57 23.67
N ALA A 300 4.18 -4.48 22.42
CA ALA A 300 4.50 -5.60 21.55
C ALA A 300 5.99 -5.54 21.17
N LYS A 301 6.76 -6.54 21.60
CA LYS A 301 8.17 -6.69 21.25
C LYS A 301 8.32 -7.85 20.28
N VAL A 302 9.02 -7.62 19.17
CA VAL A 302 9.24 -8.58 18.09
C VAL A 302 10.72 -8.61 17.75
N GLN A 303 11.38 -9.74 18.02
CA GLN A 303 12.73 -10.04 17.56
C GLN A 303 12.70 -11.29 16.69
N ALA A 304 12.78 -11.11 15.38
CA ALA A 304 12.72 -12.18 14.40
C ALA A 304 13.76 -12.01 13.29
N HIS A 305 14.02 -13.07 12.54
CA HIS A 305 14.84 -13.04 11.34
C HIS A 305 14.11 -13.78 10.23
N ALA A 306 13.81 -13.07 9.15
CA ALA A 306 13.23 -13.62 7.93
C ALA A 306 14.30 -13.71 6.84
N LEU A 307 14.38 -14.85 6.18
CA LEU A 307 15.27 -15.10 5.05
C LEU A 307 14.48 -15.79 3.94
N PHE A 308 14.58 -15.24 2.74
CA PHE A 308 14.04 -15.80 1.50
C PHE A 308 15.20 -15.91 0.52
N ASP A 309 15.56 -17.11 0.10
CA ASP A 309 16.65 -17.37 -0.86
C ASP A 309 16.11 -18.24 -1.99
N THR A 310 16.14 -17.72 -3.21
CA THR A 310 15.71 -18.45 -4.40
C THR A 310 16.86 -18.55 -5.38
N HIS A 311 17.01 -19.72 -5.97
CA HIS A 311 18.08 -20.04 -6.90
C HIS A 311 17.48 -20.64 -8.17
N ALA A 312 17.37 -19.84 -9.22
CA ALA A 312 16.85 -20.25 -10.52
C ALA A 312 17.99 -20.68 -11.44
N ILE A 313 17.84 -21.85 -12.08
CA ILE A 313 18.73 -22.37 -13.10
C ILE A 313 17.88 -22.62 -14.35
N GLU A 314 18.23 -21.94 -15.44
CA GLU A 314 17.67 -22.21 -16.77
C GLU A 314 18.76 -22.74 -17.68
N THR A 315 18.51 -23.88 -18.32
CA THR A 315 19.44 -24.45 -19.31
C THR A 315 18.71 -24.81 -20.60
N VAL A 316 19.42 -24.61 -21.70
CA VAL A 316 19.05 -25.04 -23.04
C VAL A 316 20.18 -25.88 -23.58
N SER A 317 19.91 -27.15 -23.88
CA SER A 317 20.93 -28.11 -24.28
C SER A 317 20.47 -29.03 -25.40
N ILE A 318 21.44 -29.55 -26.14
CA ILE A 318 21.26 -30.66 -27.06
C ILE A 318 21.86 -31.90 -26.40
N LEU A 319 21.06 -32.94 -26.26
CA LEU A 319 21.52 -34.24 -25.81
C LEU A 319 22.20 -34.94 -26.99
N VAL A 320 23.39 -35.48 -26.74
CA VAL A 320 24.19 -36.22 -27.70
C VAL A 320 24.23 -37.68 -27.24
N PRO A 321 23.25 -38.52 -27.67
CA PRO A 321 23.00 -39.78 -26.98
C PRO A 321 24.13 -40.80 -27.06
N PHE A 322 24.92 -40.74 -28.13
CA PHE A 322 26.01 -41.66 -28.39
C PHE A 322 27.26 -41.39 -27.53
N GLU A 323 27.52 -40.12 -27.17
CA GLU A 323 28.57 -39.73 -26.22
C GLU A 323 28.07 -39.63 -24.78
N LYS A 324 26.75 -39.74 -24.56
CA LYS A 324 26.10 -39.58 -23.26
C LYS A 324 26.40 -38.22 -22.60
N ILE A 325 26.47 -37.18 -23.42
CA ILE A 325 26.69 -35.80 -22.99
C ILE A 325 25.52 -34.89 -23.38
N SER A 326 25.33 -33.83 -22.61
CA SER A 326 24.55 -32.65 -22.95
C SER A 326 25.53 -31.51 -23.24
N VAL A 327 25.28 -30.80 -24.34
CA VAL A 327 26.02 -29.59 -24.69
C VAL A 327 25.03 -28.45 -24.72
N GLY A 328 25.30 -27.39 -23.98
CA GLY A 328 24.30 -26.35 -23.81
C GLY A 328 24.83 -25.03 -23.27
N VAL A 329 23.88 -24.12 -23.14
CA VAL A 329 24.05 -22.82 -22.50
C VAL A 329 22.95 -22.65 -21.47
N GLY A 330 23.18 -21.81 -20.49
CA GLY A 330 22.20 -21.53 -19.46
C GLY A 330 22.57 -20.31 -18.66
N TYR A 331 21.77 -20.04 -17.65
CA TYR A 331 22.11 -19.07 -16.64
C TYR A 331 21.71 -19.55 -15.26
N GLU A 332 22.41 -18.98 -14.29
CA GLU A 332 22.14 -19.12 -12.88
C GLU A 332 21.75 -17.77 -12.31
N SER A 333 20.60 -17.68 -11.66
CA SER A 333 20.12 -16.47 -10.99
C SER A 333 19.83 -16.78 -9.54
N ARG A 334 20.45 -16.06 -8.62
CA ARG A 334 20.20 -16.19 -7.18
C ARG A 334 19.70 -14.87 -6.63
N THR A 335 18.59 -14.92 -5.91
CA THR A 335 18.02 -13.78 -5.19
C THR A 335 17.85 -14.17 -3.73
N ALA A 336 18.54 -13.48 -2.83
CA ALA A 336 18.41 -13.66 -1.40
C ALA A 336 18.04 -12.36 -0.70
N LEU A 337 17.02 -12.42 0.15
CA LEU A 337 16.52 -11.33 0.99
C LEU A 337 16.61 -11.78 2.45
N SER A 338 17.37 -11.07 3.27
CA SER A 338 17.62 -11.39 4.68
C SER A 338 17.26 -10.18 5.54
N VAL A 339 16.13 -10.23 6.24
CA VAL A 339 15.60 -9.10 7.02
C VAL A 339 15.61 -9.45 8.50
N PRO A 340 16.51 -8.85 9.30
CA PRO A 340 16.45 -8.91 10.75
C PRO A 340 15.37 -7.92 11.23
N ILE A 341 14.48 -8.38 12.09
CA ILE A 341 13.37 -7.61 12.64
C ILE A 341 13.62 -7.48 14.13
N ASN A 342 13.78 -6.26 14.63
CA ASN A 342 13.94 -5.99 16.05
C ASN A 342 13.18 -4.71 16.39
N ILE A 343 11.89 -4.89 16.68
CA ILE A 343 10.91 -3.82 16.81
C ILE A 343 10.21 -3.94 18.17
N GLU A 344 10.04 -2.83 18.86
CA GLU A 344 9.26 -2.69 20.08
C GLU A 344 8.22 -1.59 19.87
N CYS A 345 6.95 -1.97 19.80
CA CYS A 345 5.80 -1.07 19.66
C CYS A 345 5.12 -0.93 21.02
N ALA A 346 4.82 0.29 21.45
CA ALA A 346 4.02 0.58 22.64
C ALA A 346 2.88 1.54 22.29
N VAL A 347 1.66 1.24 22.73
CA VAL A 347 0.48 2.09 22.57
C VAL A 347 -0.05 2.40 23.97
N ASP A 348 0.05 3.65 24.41
CA ASP A 348 -0.65 4.17 25.58
C ASP A 348 -2.02 4.70 25.15
N LEU A 349 -3.07 4.03 25.63
CA LEU A 349 -4.45 4.33 25.28
C LEU A 349 -5.02 5.51 26.08
N GLU A 350 -4.46 5.80 27.26
CA GLU A 350 -4.87 6.93 28.11
C GLU A 350 -4.26 8.24 27.62
N GLU A 351 -2.95 8.22 27.32
CA GLU A 351 -2.22 9.39 26.83
C GLU A 351 -2.32 9.59 25.31
N HIS A 352 -2.93 8.64 24.59
CA HIS A 352 -3.04 8.66 23.12
C HIS A 352 -1.67 8.79 22.45
N LYS A 353 -0.74 7.93 22.89
CA LYS A 353 0.68 7.97 22.56
C LYS A 353 1.12 6.63 21.99
N PHE A 354 1.65 6.65 20.78
CA PHE A 354 2.26 5.50 20.13
C PHE A 354 3.78 5.68 20.11
N ARG A 355 4.52 4.62 20.46
CA ARG A 355 5.98 4.59 20.42
C ARG A 355 6.41 3.36 19.62
N LEU A 356 7.32 3.55 18.68
CA LEU A 356 7.91 2.50 17.87
C LEU A 356 9.42 2.62 18.00
N LYS A 357 10.08 1.63 18.57
CA LYS A 357 11.53 1.54 18.66
C LYS A 357 12.02 0.44 17.74
N GLU A 358 12.95 0.77 16.86
CA GLU A 358 13.64 -0.17 15.98
C GLU A 358 15.13 -0.16 16.32
N ARG A 359 15.71 -1.35 16.46
CA ARG A 359 17.14 -1.54 16.70
C ARG A 359 17.77 -2.28 15.53
N PRO A 360 18.31 -1.57 14.53
CA PRO A 360 18.83 -2.20 13.33
C PRO A 360 20.03 -3.11 13.66
N GLU A 361 20.06 -4.30 13.09
CA GLU A 361 21.20 -5.22 13.19
C GLU A 361 22.22 -4.84 12.12
N ILE A 362 23.38 -4.33 12.52
CA ILE A 362 24.39 -3.73 11.63
C ILE A 362 25.78 -4.24 12.03
N PRO A 363 26.66 -4.64 11.08
CA PRO A 363 26.43 -4.70 9.63
C PRO A 363 25.57 -5.91 9.24
N HIS A 364 24.71 -5.74 8.24
CA HIS A 364 23.85 -6.82 7.76
C HIS A 364 23.51 -6.66 6.27
N ASP A 365 23.69 -7.74 5.50
CA ASP A 365 23.31 -7.76 4.08
C ASP A 365 21.81 -8.03 3.95
N LEU A 366 21.07 -7.05 3.44
CA LEU A 366 19.62 -7.14 3.28
C LEU A 366 19.24 -7.89 2.02
N PHE A 367 19.90 -7.58 0.90
CA PHE A 367 19.54 -8.08 -0.41
C PHE A 367 20.77 -8.47 -1.20
N TYR A 368 20.70 -9.65 -1.81
CA TYR A 368 21.71 -10.18 -2.72
C TYR A 368 21.03 -10.65 -3.99
N TYR A 369 21.52 -10.17 -5.11
CA TYR A 369 21.14 -10.64 -6.43
C TYR A 369 22.40 -10.96 -7.23
N ASN A 370 22.41 -12.10 -7.90
CA ASN A 370 23.50 -12.51 -8.76
C ASN A 370 22.98 -13.28 -9.97
N PHE A 371 23.45 -12.92 -11.15
CA PHE A 371 23.08 -13.52 -12.43
C PHE A 371 24.33 -13.89 -13.22
N LYS A 372 24.51 -15.19 -13.49
CA LYS A 372 25.69 -15.76 -14.16
C LYS A 372 25.28 -16.64 -15.34
N PRO A 373 25.38 -16.15 -16.59
CA PRO A 373 25.28 -16.98 -17.77
C PRO A 373 26.51 -17.87 -17.95
N PHE A 374 26.31 -19.11 -18.39
CA PHE A 374 27.35 -20.11 -18.60
C PHE A 374 27.09 -20.97 -19.85
N ALA A 375 28.15 -21.54 -20.38
CA ALA A 375 28.10 -22.67 -21.31
C ALA A 375 28.61 -23.93 -20.60
N PHE A 376 28.14 -25.11 -21.00
CA PHE A 376 28.52 -26.35 -20.36
C PHE A 376 28.57 -27.53 -21.34
N ILE A 377 29.39 -28.51 -20.98
CA ILE A 377 29.41 -29.86 -21.56
C ILE A 377 29.38 -30.83 -20.39
N GLU A 378 28.29 -31.57 -20.22
CA GLU A 378 28.08 -32.41 -19.05
C GLU A 378 27.64 -33.81 -19.44
N SER A 379 28.07 -34.83 -18.68
CA SER A 379 27.53 -36.18 -18.88
C SER A 379 26.22 -36.34 -18.12
N TYR A 380 25.16 -36.75 -18.81
CA TYR A 380 23.87 -37.04 -18.19
C TYR A 380 23.77 -38.48 -17.63
N GLU A 381 24.81 -39.30 -17.76
CA GLU A 381 24.87 -40.64 -17.14
C GLU A 381 25.17 -40.61 -15.64
N ASN A 382 25.66 -39.49 -15.13
CA ASN A 382 25.98 -39.35 -13.73
C ASN A 382 24.68 -39.30 -12.90
N HIS A 383 24.37 -40.42 -12.24
CA HIS A 383 23.27 -40.55 -11.28
C HIS A 383 23.54 -39.84 -9.95
N ARG A 384 24.71 -39.19 -9.83
CA ARG A 384 25.07 -38.34 -8.70
C ARG A 384 24.82 -36.90 -9.12
N PRO A 385 24.32 -36.02 -8.23
CA PRO A 385 24.32 -34.60 -8.50
C PRO A 385 25.78 -34.19 -8.73
N VAL A 386 26.17 -34.04 -9.99
CA VAL A 386 27.43 -33.42 -10.35
C VAL A 386 27.28 -31.99 -9.88
N VAL A 387 28.25 -31.49 -9.11
CA VAL A 387 28.32 -30.07 -8.82
C VAL A 387 28.56 -29.42 -10.18
N HIS A 388 27.49 -28.90 -10.81
CA HIS A 388 27.55 -28.34 -12.16
C HIS A 388 28.60 -27.23 -12.29
N GLU A 389 29.12 -26.69 -11.18
CA GLU A 389 30.14 -25.64 -11.15
C GLU A 389 31.44 -26.00 -11.90
N ASP A 390 31.86 -27.27 -11.91
CA ASP A 390 33.16 -27.65 -12.50
C ASP A 390 33.16 -27.70 -14.04
N THR A 391 31.98 -27.86 -14.65
CA THR A 391 31.77 -27.98 -16.11
C THR A 391 31.23 -26.71 -16.75
N LYS A 392 30.83 -25.73 -15.94
CA LYS A 392 30.31 -24.44 -16.36
C LYS A 392 31.45 -23.48 -16.70
N VAL A 393 31.45 -22.96 -17.91
CA VAL A 393 32.32 -21.87 -18.34
C VAL A 393 31.49 -20.59 -18.43
N ALA A 394 31.83 -19.58 -17.63
CA ALA A 394 31.16 -18.28 -17.68
C ALA A 394 31.34 -17.64 -19.07
N ILE A 395 30.28 -17.01 -19.59
CA ILE A 395 30.29 -16.42 -20.95
C ILE A 395 31.13 -15.13 -21.02
N PHE A 396 31.44 -14.51 -19.88
CA PHE A 396 32.12 -13.20 -19.81
C PHE A 396 33.32 -13.26 -18.86
N LEU A 397 34.26 -12.34 -19.06
CA LEU A 397 35.42 -12.15 -18.20
C LEU A 397 35.11 -11.10 -17.14
N ASP A 398 35.75 -11.22 -15.97
CA ASP A 398 35.62 -10.23 -14.89
C ASP A 398 36.11 -8.83 -15.30
N GLU A 399 36.93 -8.74 -16.35
CA GLU A 399 37.45 -7.49 -16.92
C GLU A 399 36.39 -6.70 -17.68
N ASP A 400 35.34 -7.36 -18.20
CA ASP A 400 34.24 -6.72 -18.94
C ASP A 400 33.20 -6.08 -18.01
N LEU A 401 33.35 -6.26 -16.69
CA LEU A 401 32.37 -5.86 -15.68
C LEU A 401 32.71 -4.49 -15.07
N HIS A 402 31.77 -3.55 -15.19
CA HIS A 402 31.83 -2.27 -14.49
C HIS A 402 31.40 -2.46 -13.04
N LYS A 403 32.35 -2.28 -12.12
CA LYS A 403 32.11 -2.36 -10.68
C LYS A 403 31.56 -1.03 -10.18
N PHE A 404 30.59 -1.09 -9.27
CA PHE A 404 30.15 0.05 -8.49
C PHE A 404 30.21 -0.30 -7.00
N ASP A 405 30.64 0.67 -6.21
CA ASP A 405 30.58 0.63 -4.75
C ASP A 405 30.18 2.04 -4.30
N LYS A 406 29.00 2.16 -3.70
CA LYS A 406 28.43 3.43 -3.26
C LYS A 406 27.82 3.26 -1.87
N GLU A 407 28.12 4.20 -1.01
CA GLU A 407 27.58 4.28 0.34
C GLU A 407 26.74 5.55 0.47
N TYR A 408 25.51 5.40 0.93
CA TYR A 408 24.57 6.50 1.13
C TYR A 408 24.18 6.61 2.61
N PHE A 409 23.79 7.82 3.03
CA PHE A 409 23.18 8.12 4.34
C PHE A 409 24.04 7.92 5.59
N HIS A 410 25.32 7.51 5.46
CA HIS A 410 26.27 7.38 6.58
C HIS A 410 26.26 8.62 7.48
N ASP A 411 26.61 9.78 6.93
CA ASP A 411 26.73 11.02 7.70
C ASP A 411 25.37 11.56 8.18
N LEU A 412 24.30 11.26 7.43
CA LEU A 412 22.97 11.82 7.68
C LEU A 412 22.23 11.08 8.80
N LEU A 413 22.19 9.76 8.75
CA LEU A 413 21.36 8.93 9.63
C LEU A 413 22.16 8.14 10.67
N GLY A 414 23.50 8.12 10.57
CA GLY A 414 24.35 7.27 11.41
C GLY A 414 24.26 5.77 11.07
N VAL A 415 23.45 5.42 10.06
CA VAL A 415 23.36 4.09 9.42
C VAL A 415 23.50 4.30 7.93
N GLY A 416 24.37 3.51 7.33
CA GLY A 416 24.69 3.53 5.92
C GLY A 416 23.93 2.49 5.11
N LEU A 417 23.52 2.87 3.91
CA LEU A 417 23.10 1.92 2.89
C LEU A 417 24.27 1.71 1.92
N LYS A 418 24.90 0.54 1.96
CA LYS A 418 25.99 0.15 1.06
C LYS A 418 25.42 -0.61 -0.13
N LEU A 419 25.58 -0.05 -1.32
CA LEU A 419 25.28 -0.72 -2.57
C LEU A 419 26.58 -1.03 -3.30
N HIS A 420 26.85 -2.31 -3.50
CA HIS A 420 27.99 -2.73 -4.30
C HIS A 420 27.61 -3.86 -5.24
N GLY A 421 28.34 -3.97 -6.34
CA GLY A 421 28.05 -4.96 -7.35
C GLY A 421 28.72 -4.63 -8.67
N HIS A 422 28.24 -5.27 -9.73
CA HIS A 422 28.77 -5.06 -11.06
C HIS A 422 27.70 -5.20 -12.15
N TYR A 423 27.92 -4.52 -13.27
CA TYR A 423 27.05 -4.54 -14.45
C TYR A 423 27.87 -4.53 -15.74
N ILE A 424 27.24 -4.88 -16.86
CA ILE A 424 27.81 -4.76 -18.20
C ILE A 424 27.25 -3.49 -18.84
N GLU A 425 28.11 -2.56 -19.25
CA GLU A 425 27.69 -1.36 -19.95
C GLU A 425 27.36 -1.72 -21.41
N THR A 426 26.08 -1.92 -21.69
CA THR A 426 25.58 -2.09 -23.07
C THR A 426 25.34 -0.72 -23.71
N PRO A 427 25.40 -0.58 -25.05
CA PRO A 427 25.17 0.70 -25.73
C PRO A 427 23.82 1.37 -25.39
N ASP A 428 22.79 0.60 -25.01
CA ASP A 428 21.46 1.10 -24.63
C ASP A 428 21.25 1.11 -23.10
N PHE A 429 22.29 0.95 -22.28
CA PHE A 429 22.16 0.81 -20.82
C PHE A 429 21.36 1.96 -20.16
N TRP A 430 21.65 3.21 -20.52
CA TRP A 430 20.90 4.35 -19.99
C TRP A 430 19.48 4.45 -20.58
N GLY A 431 19.30 3.97 -21.81
CA GLY A 431 17.99 3.91 -22.46
C GLY A 431 17.07 2.89 -21.82
N THR A 432 17.58 1.72 -21.41
CA THR A 432 16.82 0.69 -20.71
C THR A 432 16.39 1.16 -19.33
N TRP A 433 17.28 1.79 -18.55
CA TRP A 433 16.92 2.39 -17.27
C TRP A 433 15.89 3.51 -17.40
N LYS A 434 16.03 4.37 -18.41
CA LYS A 434 15.03 5.42 -18.68
C LYS A 434 13.66 4.83 -18.98
N LYS A 435 13.59 3.79 -19.82
CA LYS A 435 12.34 3.05 -20.11
C LYS A 435 11.78 2.39 -18.85
N PHE A 436 12.64 1.76 -18.05
CA PHE A 436 12.27 1.15 -16.78
C PHE A 436 11.59 2.16 -15.84
N TRP A 437 12.18 3.34 -15.61
CA TRP A 437 11.60 4.31 -14.68
C TRP A 437 10.36 5.03 -15.22
N HIS A 438 10.34 5.40 -16.51
CA HIS A 438 9.34 6.31 -17.06
C HIS A 438 8.29 5.70 -18.00
N SER A 439 8.59 4.57 -18.63
CA SER A 439 7.73 3.97 -19.67
C SER A 439 7.07 2.69 -19.22
N HIS A 440 7.78 1.85 -18.45
CA HIS A 440 7.24 0.57 -18.02
C HIS A 440 6.16 0.73 -16.95
N ASP A 441 5.07 -0.03 -17.11
CA ASP A 441 4.07 -0.22 -16.07
C ASP A 441 4.62 -1.07 -14.91
N PHE A 442 3.85 -1.22 -13.84
CA PHE A 442 4.30 -1.94 -12.65
C PHE A 442 4.58 -3.42 -12.93
N ARG A 443 3.80 -4.06 -13.81
CA ARG A 443 3.99 -5.48 -14.18
C ARG A 443 5.23 -5.65 -15.06
N GLN A 444 5.43 -4.79 -16.05
CA GLN A 444 6.63 -4.77 -16.88
C GLN A 444 7.89 -4.54 -16.05
N LYS A 445 7.85 -3.65 -15.04
CA LYS A 445 8.95 -3.45 -14.09
C LYS A 445 9.25 -4.73 -13.29
N TYR A 446 8.22 -5.39 -12.79
CA TYR A 446 8.37 -6.66 -12.08
C TYR A 446 9.06 -7.72 -12.94
N TYR A 447 8.59 -7.96 -14.18
CA TYR A 447 9.23 -8.93 -15.07
C TYR A 447 10.63 -8.51 -15.51
N TYR A 448 10.87 -7.21 -15.72
CA TYR A 448 12.21 -6.74 -16.04
C TYR A 448 13.21 -7.07 -14.93
N LEU A 449 12.82 -6.94 -13.66
CA LEU A 449 13.66 -7.31 -12.53
C LEU A 449 13.77 -8.84 -12.35
N TYR A 450 12.68 -9.57 -12.56
CA TYR A 450 12.63 -11.03 -12.39
C TYR A 450 13.40 -11.76 -13.50
N ALA A 451 13.07 -11.50 -14.77
CA ALA A 451 13.69 -12.15 -15.93
C ALA A 451 15.06 -11.55 -16.29
N ASN A 452 15.35 -10.31 -15.87
CA ASN A 452 16.56 -9.56 -16.18
C ASN A 452 17.00 -9.70 -17.66
N PRO A 453 16.11 -9.37 -18.62
CA PRO A 453 16.32 -9.68 -20.04
C PRO A 453 17.49 -8.92 -20.67
N GLN A 454 17.97 -7.89 -19.98
CA GLN A 454 19.06 -7.04 -20.40
C GLN A 454 20.35 -7.30 -19.62
N TRP A 455 20.32 -8.19 -18.62
CA TRP A 455 21.49 -8.63 -17.87
C TRP A 455 22.16 -7.54 -17.01
N HIS A 456 21.37 -6.59 -16.49
CA HIS A 456 21.85 -5.56 -15.57
C HIS A 456 20.84 -5.34 -14.41
N PRO A 457 21.28 -5.36 -13.15
CA PRO A 457 22.65 -5.63 -12.68
C PRO A 457 23.03 -7.12 -12.84
N ARG A 458 24.33 -7.44 -12.83
CA ARG A 458 24.84 -8.83 -12.81
C ARG A 458 25.00 -9.31 -11.38
N GLU A 459 25.55 -8.46 -10.53
CA GLU A 459 25.53 -8.63 -9.09
C GLU A 459 25.07 -7.33 -8.44
N LEU A 460 24.20 -7.44 -7.46
CA LEU A 460 23.75 -6.34 -6.63
C LEU A 460 23.66 -6.83 -5.19
N ARG A 461 24.44 -6.19 -4.32
CA ARG A 461 24.39 -6.36 -2.87
C ARG A 461 23.97 -5.05 -2.24
N ILE A 462 22.93 -5.13 -1.43
CA ILE A 462 22.45 -4.01 -0.61
C ILE A 462 22.58 -4.45 0.84
N GLY A 463 23.42 -3.74 1.59
CA GLY A 463 23.65 -3.99 3.01
C GLY A 463 23.49 -2.72 3.83
N LEU A 464 23.20 -2.91 5.11
CA LEU A 464 23.29 -1.88 6.13
C LEU A 464 24.68 -1.90 6.73
N THR A 465 25.35 -0.76 6.74
CA THR A 465 26.68 -0.60 7.34
C THR A 465 26.66 0.49 8.41
N PRO A 466 27.51 0.40 9.45
CA PRO A 466 27.57 1.46 10.44
C PRO A 466 28.25 2.69 9.82
N ALA A 467 27.82 3.88 10.20
CA ALA A 467 28.51 5.09 9.78
C ALA A 467 29.94 5.15 10.37
N ASN A 468 30.87 5.81 9.69
CA ASN A 468 32.24 5.97 10.19
C ASN A 468 32.31 6.81 11.49
N ARG A 469 31.32 7.69 11.72
CA ARG A 469 31.16 8.54 12.89
C ARG A 469 29.68 8.69 13.23
N ASP A 470 29.38 9.01 14.49
CA ASP A 470 28.02 9.29 14.96
C ASP A 470 27.02 8.16 14.65
N VAL A 471 27.42 6.92 14.94
CA VAL A 471 26.62 5.71 14.67
C VAL A 471 25.29 5.75 15.41
N THR A 472 24.22 5.37 14.73
CA THR A 472 22.87 5.22 15.31
C THR A 472 22.60 3.75 15.60
N ASN A 473 22.21 3.46 16.84
CA ASN A 473 21.92 2.11 17.33
C ASN A 473 20.42 1.87 17.57
N GLU A 474 19.64 2.94 17.75
CA GLU A 474 18.21 2.88 18.01
C GLU A 474 17.49 4.00 17.26
N ILE A 475 16.41 3.65 16.58
CA ILE A 475 15.50 4.59 15.92
C ILE A 475 14.19 4.53 16.71
N GLU A 476 13.75 5.66 17.28
CA GLU A 476 12.49 5.74 18.01
C GLU A 476 11.55 6.74 17.30
N VAL A 477 10.36 6.28 16.94
CA VAL A 477 9.27 7.13 16.44
C VAL A 477 8.20 7.22 17.52
N VAL A 478 7.91 8.44 17.95
CA VAL A 478 6.85 8.74 18.91
C VAL A 478 5.78 9.53 18.20
N PHE A 479 4.52 9.10 18.32
CA PHE A 479 3.37 9.73 17.72
C PHE A 479 2.34 9.99 18.82
N ASP A 480 2.07 11.27 19.10
CA ASP A 480 1.08 11.70 20.09
C ASP A 480 -0.05 12.41 19.35
N TRP A 481 -1.31 12.08 19.67
CA TRP A 481 -2.44 12.80 19.11
C TRP A 481 -3.37 13.32 20.20
N SER A 482 -3.80 14.57 20.06
CA SER A 482 -4.79 15.18 20.96
C SER A 482 -5.85 15.91 20.17
N THR A 483 -7.08 15.89 20.68
CA THR A 483 -8.19 16.62 20.08
C THR A 483 -8.80 17.53 21.15
N LEU A 484 -8.79 18.82 20.86
CA LEU A 484 -9.36 19.86 21.70
C LEU A 484 -10.74 20.23 21.15
N THR A 485 -11.76 20.10 22.00
CA THR A 485 -13.12 20.54 21.71
C THR A 485 -13.30 21.99 22.20
N PRO A 486 -14.32 22.71 21.73
CA PRO A 486 -14.62 24.06 22.21
C PRO A 486 -14.72 24.15 23.74
N GLU A 487 -15.25 23.10 24.38
CA GLU A 487 -15.45 23.01 25.83
C GLU A 487 -14.14 22.76 26.59
N THR A 488 -13.24 21.92 26.06
CA THR A 488 -11.96 21.60 26.71
C THR A 488 -10.86 22.63 26.42
N ARG A 489 -10.97 23.36 25.31
CA ARG A 489 -10.02 24.40 24.89
C ARG A 489 -10.21 25.72 25.65
N GLY A 490 -11.44 26.07 26.04
CA GLY A 490 -11.77 27.40 26.56
C GLY A 490 -11.39 28.53 25.59
N ASN A 491 -11.21 29.76 26.09
CA ASN A 491 -10.79 30.93 25.29
C ASN A 491 -9.28 30.97 24.96
N THR A 492 -8.56 29.84 25.07
CA THR A 492 -7.10 29.83 24.91
C THR A 492 -6.69 29.65 23.44
N ILE A 493 -5.84 30.56 22.96
CA ILE A 493 -5.17 30.45 21.65
C ILE A 493 -4.21 29.27 21.75
N PHE A 494 -4.25 28.37 20.76
CA PHE A 494 -3.36 27.22 20.73
C PHE A 494 -1.92 27.72 20.55
N LYS A 495 -1.02 27.38 21.48
CA LYS A 495 0.41 27.67 21.37
C LYS A 495 1.14 26.40 20.94
N SER A 496 1.90 26.49 19.85
CA SER A 496 2.77 25.39 19.39
C SER A 496 3.78 25.03 20.48
N LYS A 497 3.99 23.73 20.70
CA LYS A 497 5.02 23.24 21.62
C LYS A 497 6.42 23.49 21.05
N LEU A 498 6.57 23.42 19.73
CA LEU A 498 7.85 23.60 19.03
C LEU A 498 8.23 25.07 18.82
N PHE A 499 7.25 25.97 18.71
CA PHE A 499 7.44 27.39 18.42
C PHE A 499 6.64 28.31 19.35
N PRO A 500 6.91 28.32 20.68
CA PRO A 500 6.09 29.05 21.65
C PRO A 500 6.23 30.59 21.58
N THR A 501 7.33 31.12 21.04
CA THR A 501 7.67 32.56 21.04
C THR A 501 7.51 33.27 19.69
N GLU A 502 7.49 32.54 18.57
CA GLU A 502 7.46 33.10 17.21
C GLU A 502 6.04 33.17 16.61
N VAL A 503 5.04 32.60 17.29
CA VAL A 503 3.65 32.48 16.82
C VAL A 503 2.73 33.56 17.39
N ASP A 504 3.20 34.40 18.33
CA ASP A 504 2.33 35.24 19.17
C ASP A 504 1.68 36.45 18.45
N ASP A 505 2.11 36.86 17.25
CA ASP A 505 1.48 38.01 16.54
C ASP A 505 1.09 37.78 15.06
N THR A 506 1.68 36.82 14.36
CA THR A 506 1.49 36.64 12.90
C THR A 506 0.45 35.60 12.51
N PHE A 507 0.03 34.74 13.43
CA PHE A 507 -0.91 33.64 13.14
C PHE A 507 -2.09 33.59 14.11
N PRO A 508 -2.86 34.69 14.28
CA PRO A 508 -4.03 34.65 15.14
C PRO A 508 -5.07 33.70 14.51
N ILE A 509 -5.34 32.58 15.18
CA ILE A 509 -6.63 31.90 15.06
C ILE A 509 -7.65 32.85 15.69
N LYS A 510 -8.02 33.90 14.96
CA LYS A 510 -8.99 34.89 15.40
C LYS A 510 -10.33 34.21 15.49
N ASP A 511 -10.70 33.93 16.73
CA ASP A 511 -12.05 34.03 17.27
C ASP A 511 -13.11 33.20 16.55
N GLU A 512 -13.26 31.94 16.96
CA GLU A 512 -14.61 31.37 17.08
C GLU A 512 -14.63 30.43 18.30
N LEU A 513 -15.42 30.80 19.31
CA LEU A 513 -15.80 30.05 20.52
C LEU A 513 -16.31 28.61 20.27
N LYS A 514 -16.27 28.12 19.02
CA LYS A 514 -16.79 26.82 18.54
C LYS A 514 -15.86 26.14 17.52
N SER A 515 -14.55 26.23 17.69
CA SER A 515 -13.58 25.54 16.81
C SER A 515 -13.06 24.23 17.40
N TYR A 516 -12.91 23.21 16.56
CA TYR A 516 -12.31 21.93 16.89
C TYR A 516 -10.87 21.92 16.41
N THR A 517 -9.94 21.56 17.28
CA THR A 517 -8.51 21.49 16.94
C THR A 517 -7.98 20.09 17.18
N THR A 518 -7.35 19.51 16.16
CA THR A 518 -6.59 18.27 16.27
C THR A 518 -5.11 18.60 16.16
N VAL A 519 -4.33 18.11 17.12
CA VAL A 519 -2.88 18.25 17.16
C VAL A 519 -2.28 16.86 17.05
N VAL A 520 -1.35 16.72 16.11
CA VAL A 520 -0.59 15.50 15.89
C VAL A 520 0.88 15.86 16.03
N ASP A 521 1.50 15.37 17.09
CA ASP A 521 2.92 15.51 17.33
C ASP A 521 3.61 14.22 16.89
N THR A 522 4.70 14.33 16.14
CA THR A 522 5.53 13.19 15.74
C THR A 522 6.98 13.52 15.99
N GLU A 523 7.66 12.71 16.78
CA GLU A 523 9.08 12.84 17.06
C GLU A 523 9.82 11.60 16.56
N VAL A 524 10.86 11.80 15.76
CA VAL A 524 11.75 10.75 15.27
C VAL A 524 13.13 10.99 15.87
N PHE A 525 13.61 10.04 16.66
CA PHE A 525 14.91 10.05 17.30
C PHE A 525 15.81 9.02 16.63
N PHE A 526 17.03 9.43 16.30
CA PHE A 526 18.15 8.56 15.94
C PHE A 526 19.14 8.63 17.09
N ARG A 527 19.14 7.60 17.94
CA ARG A 527 19.98 7.52 19.14
C ARG A 527 21.18 6.62 18.91
N GLY A 528 22.31 7.03 19.47
CA GLY A 528 23.57 6.29 19.39
C GLY A 528 24.70 7.12 19.99
N GLN A 529 25.76 7.35 19.21
CA GLN A 529 26.87 8.21 19.66
C GLN A 529 26.52 9.70 19.66
N LYS A 530 25.70 10.14 18.70
CA LYS A 530 25.10 11.47 18.62
C LYS A 530 23.59 11.30 18.52
N GLU A 531 22.85 12.01 19.36
CA GLU A 531 21.39 12.04 19.26
C GLU A 531 20.97 13.02 18.17
N ARG A 532 20.18 12.53 17.22
CA ARG A 532 19.55 13.36 16.17
C ARG A 532 18.04 13.28 16.33
N LYS A 533 17.36 14.41 16.28
CA LYS A 533 15.91 14.50 16.49
C LYS A 533 15.24 15.28 15.36
N ILE A 534 14.14 14.75 14.85
CA ILE A 534 13.16 15.48 14.05
C ILE A 534 11.86 15.50 14.85
N SER A 535 11.36 16.70 15.14
CA SER A 535 10.06 16.90 15.77
C SER A 535 9.14 17.59 14.78
N THR A 536 7.95 17.07 14.59
CA THR A 536 6.91 17.69 13.76
C THR A 536 5.63 17.85 14.56
N GLU A 537 4.94 18.97 14.37
CA GLU A 537 3.65 19.26 15.00
C GLU A 537 2.69 19.72 13.90
N ILE A 538 1.61 18.96 13.70
CA ILE A 538 0.54 19.27 12.76
C ILE A 538 -0.68 19.70 13.56
N VAL A 539 -1.13 20.94 13.36
CA VAL A 539 -2.29 21.51 14.02
C VAL A 539 -3.35 21.79 12.97
N TYR A 540 -4.44 21.06 13.04
CA TYR A 540 -5.59 21.27 12.17
C TYR A 540 -6.76 21.81 12.98
N THR A 541 -7.18 23.04 12.69
CA THR A 541 -8.34 23.67 13.33
C THR A 541 -9.45 23.89 12.32
N ARG A 542 -10.67 23.54 12.68
CA ARG A 542 -11.87 23.80 11.87
C ARG A 542 -12.98 24.45 12.69
N THR A 543 -13.77 25.29 12.05
CA THR A 543 -14.99 25.85 12.64
C THR A 543 -16.11 24.80 12.68
N ASN A 544 -17.11 25.00 13.56
CA ASN A 544 -18.22 24.05 13.72
C ASN A 544 -19.05 23.91 12.43
N ASP A 545 -19.17 24.98 11.66
CA ASP A 545 -19.88 25.02 10.37
C ASP A 545 -19.09 24.40 9.20
N LEU A 546 -17.85 23.94 9.43
CA LEU A 546 -16.94 23.41 8.40
C LEU A 546 -16.60 24.39 7.28
N LEU A 547 -16.80 25.70 7.48
CA LEU A 547 -16.50 26.69 6.45
C LEU A 547 -15.07 27.17 6.52
N SER A 548 -14.43 27.19 7.69
CA SER A 548 -13.06 27.66 7.83
C SER A 548 -12.15 26.56 8.37
N HIS A 549 -11.04 26.37 7.67
CA HIS A 549 -10.02 25.37 7.97
C HIS A 549 -8.64 26.04 8.08
N TYR A 550 -7.92 25.72 9.13
CA TYR A 550 -6.58 26.21 9.42
C TYR A 550 -5.66 25.00 9.60
N LEU A 551 -4.57 24.96 8.85
CA LEU A 551 -3.54 23.93 8.95
C LEU A 551 -2.21 24.61 9.27
N ASN A 552 -1.67 24.33 10.45
CA ASN A 552 -0.30 24.70 10.80
C ASN A 552 0.55 23.44 10.80
N PHE A 553 1.73 23.52 10.22
CA PHE A 553 2.71 22.45 10.22
C PHE A 553 4.05 23.01 10.64
N PHE A 554 4.61 22.44 11.70
CA PHE A 554 5.87 22.87 12.29
C PHE A 554 6.84 21.70 12.25
N VAL A 555 8.10 21.97 11.87
CA VAL A 555 9.19 21.00 11.87
C VAL A 555 10.40 21.62 12.54
N LEU A 556 10.94 20.93 13.53
CA LEU A 556 12.22 21.23 14.16
C LEU A 556 13.14 20.04 13.96
N ARG A 557 14.33 20.27 13.40
CA ARG A 557 15.33 19.23 13.16
C ARG A 557 16.67 19.66 13.74
N THR A 558 17.29 18.82 14.56
CA THR A 558 18.66 19.04 15.05
C THR A 558 19.68 18.88 13.92
N PRO A 559 20.92 19.39 14.03
CA PRO A 559 21.97 19.15 13.04
C PRO A 559 22.27 17.66 12.81
N PHE A 560 22.10 17.19 11.57
CA PHE A 560 22.35 15.78 11.24
C PHE A 560 23.79 15.56 10.81
N THR A 561 24.37 16.49 10.06
CA THR A 561 25.75 16.44 9.60
C THR A 561 26.67 17.32 10.46
N VAL A 562 27.99 17.16 10.30
CA VAL A 562 29.00 17.97 11.02
C VAL A 562 29.09 19.40 10.47
N THR A 563 28.66 19.62 9.23
CA THR A 563 28.63 20.94 8.59
C THR A 563 27.46 21.80 9.06
N GLU A 564 26.43 21.18 9.63
CA GLU A 564 25.29 21.86 10.23
C GLU A 564 25.63 22.17 11.70
N SER A 565 25.52 23.44 12.11
CA SER A 565 25.70 23.87 13.51
C SER A 565 24.37 24.17 14.20
N ASP A 566 23.37 24.61 13.46
CA ASP A 566 22.14 25.19 13.99
C ASP A 566 20.94 24.30 13.68
N ASP A 567 19.97 24.29 14.58
CA ASP A 567 18.69 23.60 14.36
C ASP A 567 17.97 24.19 13.14
N THR A 568 17.45 23.32 12.29
CA THR A 568 16.62 23.70 11.16
C THR A 568 15.17 23.79 11.59
N LYS A 569 14.55 24.94 11.35
CA LYS A 569 13.17 25.24 11.72
C LYS A 569 12.35 25.54 10.47
N ILE A 570 11.31 24.77 10.22
CA ILE A 570 10.40 24.99 9.10
C ILE A 570 9.00 25.15 9.65
N CYS A 571 8.29 26.19 9.22
CA CYS A 571 6.89 26.38 9.55
C CYS A 571 6.06 26.62 8.28
N PHE A 572 4.86 26.05 8.26
CA PHE A 572 3.89 26.22 7.18
C PHE A 572 2.52 26.55 7.76
N HIS A 573 1.87 27.54 7.17
CA HIS A 573 0.52 27.95 7.52
C HIS A 573 -0.36 27.95 6.28
N GLY A 574 -1.44 27.18 6.34
CA GLY A 574 -2.47 27.10 5.30
C GLY A 574 -3.83 27.48 5.86
N THR A 575 -4.55 28.33 5.14
CA THR A 575 -5.95 28.67 5.44
C THR A 575 -6.83 28.40 4.23
N ALA A 576 -7.97 27.76 4.48
CA ALA A 576 -9.01 27.56 3.49
C ALA A 576 -10.35 27.99 4.05
N LYS A 577 -11.04 28.88 3.33
CA LYS A 577 -12.39 29.33 3.66
C LYS A 577 -13.34 28.98 2.52
N PHE A 578 -14.32 28.16 2.82
CA PHE A 578 -15.42 27.79 1.94
C PHE A 578 -16.57 28.78 2.11
N PRO A 579 -17.25 29.19 1.02
CA PRO A 579 -18.44 30.02 1.12
C PRO A 579 -19.58 29.24 1.80
N ALA A 580 -20.37 29.93 2.62
CA ALA A 580 -21.62 29.38 3.14
C ALA A 580 -22.55 29.05 1.96
N ILE A 581 -23.18 27.86 1.99
CA ILE A 581 -24.15 27.47 0.96
C ILE A 581 -25.42 28.30 1.20
N ASP A 582 -25.70 29.24 0.30
CA ASP A 582 -26.92 30.04 0.32
C ASP A 582 -28.07 29.22 -0.28
N GLU A 583 -29.13 28.92 0.49
CA GLU A 583 -30.25 28.06 0.05
C GLU A 583 -30.93 28.61 -1.23
N ASP A 584 -30.88 29.92 -1.45
CA ASP A 584 -31.41 30.59 -2.65
C ASP A 584 -30.64 30.25 -3.94
N THR A 585 -29.36 29.86 -3.85
CA THR A 585 -28.56 29.48 -5.03
C THR A 585 -28.85 28.06 -5.52
N ILE A 586 -29.47 27.20 -4.70
CA ILE A 586 -29.88 25.86 -5.10
C ILE A 586 -31.08 25.90 -6.05
N GLY A 587 -31.94 26.94 -5.95
CA GLY A 587 -33.08 27.16 -6.84
C GLY A 587 -32.73 27.57 -8.27
N ALA A 588 -31.53 28.13 -8.49
CA ALA A 588 -31.07 28.62 -9.80
C ALA A 588 -30.46 27.53 -10.71
N LEU A 589 -30.24 26.31 -10.20
CA LEU A 589 -29.75 25.17 -10.98
C LEU A 589 -30.89 24.50 -11.79
N LYS A 590 -31.56 25.28 -12.65
CA LYS A 590 -32.31 24.73 -13.79
C LYS A 590 -31.39 24.63 -15.02
N PRO A 591 -31.45 23.55 -15.82
CA PRO A 591 -30.52 23.35 -16.92
C PRO A 591 -30.84 24.29 -18.07
N SER A 592 -30.05 25.34 -18.25
CA SER A 592 -30.08 26.16 -19.47
C SER A 592 -29.36 25.39 -20.58
N ARG A 593 -30.10 25.09 -21.65
CA ARG A 593 -29.60 24.63 -22.94
C ARG A 593 -28.90 25.81 -23.62
N SER A 594 -27.57 25.84 -23.64
CA SER A 594 -26.80 26.38 -24.76
C SER A 594 -25.32 26.05 -24.56
N GLY A 595 -24.69 25.56 -25.62
CA GLY A 595 -23.28 25.26 -25.62
C GLY A 595 -22.47 26.55 -25.75
N GLN A 596 -21.52 26.76 -24.84
CA GLN A 596 -20.32 27.54 -25.08
C GLN A 596 -19.24 27.10 -24.08
N ARG A 597 -18.08 26.70 -24.61
CA ARG A 597 -16.87 26.37 -23.84
C ARG A 597 -16.32 27.67 -23.23
N GLY A 598 -16.47 27.84 -21.91
CA GLY A 598 -15.71 28.82 -21.13
C GLY A 598 -14.44 28.19 -20.56
N GLN A 599 -13.27 28.76 -20.88
CA GLN A 599 -12.00 28.39 -20.26
C GLN A 599 -11.97 28.88 -18.80
N HIS A 600 -11.83 27.96 -17.84
CA HIS A 600 -11.50 28.31 -16.46
C HIS A 600 -10.01 28.65 -16.35
N LYS A 601 -9.68 29.93 -16.15
CA LYS A 601 -8.36 30.34 -15.64
C LYS A 601 -8.35 30.17 -14.12
N LEU A 602 -7.60 29.19 -13.63
CA LEU A 602 -7.11 29.18 -12.25
C LEU A 602 -6.24 30.43 -12.05
N ARG A 603 -6.58 31.30 -11.09
CA ARG A 603 -5.60 32.28 -10.59
C ARG A 603 -4.49 31.55 -9.85
N PRO A 604 -3.23 32.01 -9.94
CA PRO A 604 -2.12 31.38 -9.25
C PRO A 604 -2.25 31.52 -7.73
N LEU A 605 -1.74 30.52 -7.00
CA LEU A 605 -1.43 30.59 -5.57
C LEU A 605 -0.71 31.92 -5.28
N LEU A 606 -1.34 32.78 -4.48
CA LEU A 606 -0.70 33.98 -3.96
C LEU A 606 0.13 33.57 -2.74
N TRP A 607 1.44 33.39 -2.95
CA TRP A 607 2.42 33.25 -1.88
C TRP A 607 2.56 34.58 -1.16
N GLN A 608 2.24 34.64 0.14
CA GLN A 608 2.61 35.77 0.98
C GLN A 608 3.98 35.47 1.62
N GLY A 609 4.93 36.37 1.34
CA GLY A 609 6.27 36.58 1.90
C GLY A 609 6.96 35.52 2.79
N LEU A 610 8.20 35.21 2.43
CA LEU A 610 9.21 34.65 3.33
C LEU A 610 9.58 35.67 4.43
N HIS A 611 9.42 35.29 5.69
CA HIS A 611 9.94 36.07 6.82
C HIS A 611 11.21 35.41 7.38
N HIS A 612 12.32 36.16 7.39
CA HIS A 612 13.54 35.80 8.14
C HIS A 612 13.48 36.43 9.54
N GLY A 613 13.59 35.60 10.57
CA GLY A 613 13.80 36.07 11.95
C GLY A 613 15.25 36.55 12.18
N PRO A 614 15.50 37.40 13.18
CA PRO A 614 16.84 37.88 13.47
C PRO A 614 17.65 36.83 14.26
N GLU A 615 18.89 36.64 13.80
CA GLU A 615 20.04 35.99 14.45
C GLU A 615 19.93 34.51 14.89
N GLY A 616 20.63 33.64 14.14
CA GLY A 616 21.19 32.37 14.66
C GLY A 616 20.46 31.07 14.33
N ALA A 617 19.29 31.11 13.68
CA ALA A 617 18.63 29.91 13.18
C ALA A 617 18.09 30.13 11.75
N SER A 618 18.26 29.16 10.87
CA SER A 618 17.66 29.17 9.54
C SER A 618 16.16 28.85 9.62
N THR A 619 15.38 29.77 10.16
CA THR A 619 13.91 29.65 10.24
C THR A 619 13.30 30.01 8.89
N TRP A 620 12.54 29.09 8.30
CA TRP A 620 11.81 29.28 7.04
C TRP A 620 10.31 29.10 7.29
N CYS A 621 9.57 30.19 7.21
CA CYS A 621 8.11 30.20 7.40
C CYS A 621 7.39 30.57 6.10
N LEU A 622 6.48 29.70 5.64
CA LEU A 622 5.71 29.87 4.40
C LEU A 622 4.20 29.94 4.70
N GLY A 623 3.55 30.99 4.19
CA GLY A 623 2.10 31.17 4.28
C GLY A 623 1.41 30.99 2.92
N ALA A 624 0.31 30.23 2.90
CA ALA A 624 -0.56 30.08 1.75
C ALA A 624 -2.05 30.35 2.11
N TYR A 625 -2.69 31.24 1.37
CA TYR A 625 -4.12 31.55 1.49
C TYR A 625 -4.87 31.02 0.28
N ILE A 626 -5.88 30.18 0.49
CA ILE A 626 -6.79 29.73 -0.57
C ILE A 626 -8.16 30.35 -0.33
N GLY A 627 -8.43 31.46 -1.02
CA GLY A 627 -9.74 32.11 -1.08
C GLY A 627 -10.51 31.66 -2.32
N ALA A 628 -11.69 31.06 -2.12
CA ALA A 628 -12.67 30.90 -3.20
C ALA A 628 -13.63 32.10 -3.18
N GLU A 629 -13.31 33.16 -3.92
CA GLU A 629 -14.28 34.24 -4.16
C GLU A 629 -15.23 33.85 -5.30
N THR A 630 -16.50 33.72 -4.97
CA THR A 630 -17.62 33.81 -5.91
C THR A 630 -17.71 35.24 -6.45
N LEU A 631 -17.42 35.43 -7.73
CA LEU A 631 -17.72 36.69 -8.43
C LEU A 631 -18.54 36.41 -9.69
N LEU A 632 -19.84 36.71 -9.57
CA LEU A 632 -20.73 37.08 -10.65
C LEU A 632 -20.16 38.31 -11.39
N GLY A 633 -20.02 38.24 -12.71
CA GLY A 633 -19.66 39.38 -13.55
C GLY A 633 -19.43 39.03 -15.02
N VAL A 634 -20.47 39.19 -15.83
CA VAL A 634 -20.45 39.31 -17.31
C VAL A 634 -19.93 40.71 -17.68
N PRO A 635 -19.26 40.99 -18.83
CA PRO A 635 -18.85 40.17 -19.97
C PRO A 635 -17.32 39.95 -20.12
#